data_AF-A0AA36IB21-F1
#
_entry.id   AF-A0AA36IB21-F1
#
_cell.length_a   1.000
_cell.length_b   1.000
_cell.length_c   1.000
_cell.angle_alpha   90.00
_cell.angle_beta   90.00
_cell.angle_gamma   90.00
#
_symmetry.space_group_name_H-M   'P 1'
#
loop_
_entity.id
_entity.type
_entity.pdbx_description
1 polymer ?
#
loop_
_entity_poly.entity_id
_entity_poly.type
_entity_poly.pdbx_seq_one_letter_code
_entity_poly.pdbx_strand_id
1 'polypeptide(L)'
;MPTPTTALDLQRDILQLREELLGKFQRLEIRLQRLETKQLNGLEANDVATHSPLAGEDGGGNEMVEMKVDENVTQPDLWDVELKTGDAISRQTTQQSFDDMSEQQEGQVHFGESAWTFPFVIGLVPAGQWDMTFSILLLLLNLGMQVAFTIIISTDDFMGTPFWRQIHYAKRWRISMAHDYQYLDLAGRSLVSRVCAGDGALILSTTQATLVEQINSFLGLQEDQFEAPFFQPGTLLCMLCMLFWSLCVYKEYRNIWLGLEVVLRIPRSDQSIFRDNTLRSICKGRFKILLFTYLARAAIATLLLGAGIRWLAETTSITDLMLNCVALNAILDIDEFLFAGFTPISIQVAVQNLKPVKMKYGRQRSQLESFGLLILLIGTLLIPYLFLLQPLAESMIAVKIELCGGNQTFVIGRNSETQQNIGLVTKSGFDASDLTITELAVDIHKSTTGSEEPYLFFFAPNARGFDQQLNADMATTTTQFGFCIETEVLQPSGQFYGDPLVEPMVERILRLAAASLGQVDFDDIGCADVKFLCSRPDARLLRMVCGATCGCNDPFASAWHKVPSQGCIPSCLQYATDQLAASTCEDQLVQEEWELFWDLYPDAISAFFNTDVSQSSIYPALVNLSNVMKSMGCSALRNPSFQDELVSRTRWCEGYLPLFRPLAGHCPASCGCVGASPLPVYCPSSCAAVTSA
;
A
#
# COMPACT_ATOMS: atom_id res chain seq x y z
N MET A 1 4.62 49.25 9.75
CA MET A 1 4.92 48.24 8.71
C MET A 1 5.97 47.31 9.28
N PRO A 2 5.70 46.01 9.47
CA PRO A 2 6.70 45.06 9.95
C PRO A 2 7.73 44.81 8.85
N THR A 3 9.00 44.81 9.23
CA THR A 3 10.15 44.53 8.36
C THR A 3 10.10 43.10 7.84
N PRO A 4 10.46 42.85 6.57
CA PRO A 4 10.49 41.49 6.01
C PRO A 4 11.51 40.65 6.78
N THR A 5 11.03 39.59 7.43
CA THR A 5 11.87 38.54 8.01
C THR A 5 12.67 37.89 6.90
N THR A 6 13.98 37.78 7.10
CA THR A 6 14.86 37.16 6.11
C THR A 6 14.59 35.66 6.06
N ALA A 7 14.72 35.04 4.88
CA ALA A 7 14.51 33.59 4.72
C ALA A 7 15.36 32.74 5.69
N LEU A 8 16.47 33.30 6.18
CA LEU A 8 17.37 32.71 7.15
C LEU A 8 16.79 32.65 8.57
N ASP A 9 15.96 33.63 8.95
CA ASP A 9 15.26 33.62 10.25
C ASP A 9 14.12 32.60 10.24
N LEU A 10 13.40 32.47 9.12
CA LEU A 10 12.36 31.44 8.95
C LEU A 10 12.96 30.02 9.03
N GLN A 11 14.14 29.80 8.43
CA GLN A 11 14.81 28.50 8.49
C GLN A 11 15.29 28.17 9.91
N ARG A 12 15.74 29.17 10.69
CA ARG A 12 16.11 28.99 12.09
C ARG A 12 14.90 28.65 12.95
N ASP A 13 13.78 29.34 12.75
CA ASP A 13 12.54 29.08 13.50
C ASP A 13 11.98 27.69 13.19
N ILE A 14 12.06 27.22 11.94
CA ILE A 14 11.65 25.85 11.55
C ILE A 14 12.53 24.78 12.22
N LEU A 15 13.85 24.99 12.26
CA LEU A 15 14.77 24.06 12.94
C LEU A 15 14.51 24.00 14.44
N GLN A 16 14.29 25.15 15.07
CA GLN A 16 13.97 25.23 16.50
C GLN A 16 12.63 24.54 16.82
N LEU A 17 11.61 24.72 15.97
CA LEU A 17 10.33 24.03 16.13
C LEU A 17 10.48 22.51 16.00
N ARG A 18 11.32 22.04 15.07
CA ARG A 18 11.59 20.61 14.85
C ARG A 18 12.24 19.96 16.07
N GLU A 19 13.24 20.61 16.67
CA GLU A 19 13.89 20.12 17.89
C GLU A 19 12.92 20.10 19.09
N GLU A 20 12.07 21.13 19.24
CA GLU A 20 11.07 21.16 20.30
C GLU A 20 10.04 20.03 20.17
N LEU A 21 9.63 19.71 18.93
CA LEU A 21 8.69 18.64 18.63
C LEU A 21 9.30 17.25 18.93
N LEU A 22 10.55 17.02 18.51
CA LEU A 22 11.29 15.79 18.81
C LEU A 22 11.43 15.57 20.32
N GLY A 23 11.77 16.63 21.07
CA GLY A 23 11.86 16.56 22.54
C GLY A 23 10.50 16.33 23.23
N LYS A 24 9.39 16.78 22.63
CA LYS A 24 8.03 16.44 23.13
C LYS A 24 7.68 14.98 22.83
N PHE A 25 8.06 14.46 21.66
CA PHE A 25 7.80 13.08 21.25
C PHE A 25 8.53 12.07 22.16
N GLN A 26 9.83 12.26 22.40
CA GLN A 26 10.60 11.40 23.31
C GLN A 26 10.05 11.38 24.74
N ARG A 27 9.56 12.53 25.25
CA ARG A 27 8.90 12.59 26.57
C ARG A 27 7.59 11.82 26.61
N LEU A 28 6.88 11.75 25.50
CA LEU A 28 5.63 11.02 25.38
C LEU A 28 5.90 9.50 25.32
N GLU A 29 6.93 9.09 24.58
CA GLU A 29 7.40 7.70 24.49
C GLU A 29 7.84 7.15 25.86
N ILE A 30 8.65 7.91 26.62
CA ILE A 30 9.04 7.54 27.99
C ILE A 30 7.81 7.41 28.92
N ARG A 31 6.80 8.26 28.75
CA ARG A 31 5.54 8.17 29.53
C ARG A 31 4.76 6.90 29.18
N LEU A 32 4.73 6.53 27.90
CA LEU A 32 4.02 5.36 27.40
C LEU A 32 4.68 4.07 27.90
N GLN A 33 6.02 3.97 27.80
CA GLN A 33 6.78 2.86 28.36
C GLN A 33 6.53 2.69 29.87
N ARG A 34 6.49 3.79 30.65
CA ARG A 34 6.18 3.74 32.09
C ARG A 34 4.76 3.26 32.37
N LEU A 35 3.79 3.50 31.49
CA LEU A 35 2.43 3.02 31.64
C LEU A 35 2.36 1.52 31.34
N GLU A 36 3.05 1.05 30.29
CA GLU A 36 3.17 -0.37 29.98
C GLU A 36 3.86 -1.15 31.11
N THR A 37 4.95 -0.62 31.69
CA THR A 37 5.60 -1.30 32.84
C THR A 37 4.69 -1.34 34.07
N LYS A 38 3.89 -0.29 34.30
CA LYS A 38 2.90 -0.29 35.40
C LYS A 38 1.76 -1.26 35.16
N GLN A 39 1.36 -1.47 33.91
CA GLN A 39 0.31 -2.41 33.55
C GLN A 39 0.79 -3.85 33.67
N LEU A 40 2.00 -4.16 33.20
CA LEU A 40 2.64 -5.47 33.40
C LEU A 40 2.84 -5.78 34.89
N ASN A 41 3.39 -4.86 35.67
CA ASN A 41 3.61 -5.08 37.11
C ASN A 41 2.28 -5.15 37.89
N GLY A 42 1.22 -4.50 37.39
CA GLY A 42 -0.13 -4.60 37.97
C GLY A 42 -0.81 -5.94 37.68
N LEU A 43 -0.46 -6.61 36.58
CA LEU A 43 -0.92 -7.95 36.25
C LEU A 43 -0.16 -9.01 37.08
N GLU A 44 1.16 -8.88 37.24
CA GLU A 44 1.94 -9.79 38.10
C GLU A 44 1.57 -9.69 39.59
N ALA A 45 1.19 -8.50 40.08
CA ALA A 45 0.73 -8.33 41.45
C ALA A 45 -0.62 -9.01 41.76
N ASN A 46 -1.44 -9.29 40.73
CA ASN A 46 -2.70 -10.02 40.88
C ASN A 46 -2.52 -11.55 40.83
N ASP A 47 -1.50 -12.06 40.13
CA ASP A 47 -1.23 -13.51 40.05
C ASP A 47 -0.50 -14.06 41.30
N VAL A 48 0.21 -13.22 42.05
CA VAL A 48 0.95 -13.66 43.27
C VAL A 48 0.05 -13.78 44.51
N ALA A 49 -1.22 -13.35 44.46
CA ALA A 49 -2.16 -13.48 45.59
C ALA A 49 -2.83 -14.86 45.70
N THR A 50 -2.64 -15.74 44.72
CA THR A 50 -3.24 -17.08 44.69
C THR A 50 -2.18 -18.10 44.28
N HIS A 51 -1.27 -18.52 45.16
CA HIS A 51 -0.72 -19.89 45.18
C HIS A 51 0.22 -20.07 46.40
N SER A 52 -0.18 -20.94 47.33
CA SER A 52 0.71 -21.49 48.36
C SER A 52 1.65 -22.55 47.76
N PRO A 53 2.89 -22.71 48.28
CA PRO A 53 3.89 -23.55 47.65
C PRO A 53 3.79 -25.00 48.13
N LEU A 54 3.82 -25.94 47.18
CA LEU A 54 4.22 -27.32 47.42
C LEU A 54 5.46 -27.65 46.57
N ALA A 55 6.38 -28.32 47.23
CA ALA A 55 7.72 -28.68 46.79
C ALA A 55 7.72 -29.81 45.75
N GLY A 56 8.82 -29.93 45.01
CA GLY A 56 9.31 -31.22 44.51
C GLY A 56 9.86 -31.26 43.09
N GLU A 57 11.18 -31.37 43.00
CA GLU A 57 11.96 -32.27 42.13
C GLU A 57 12.02 -32.09 40.59
N ASP A 58 13.25 -31.80 40.16
CA ASP A 58 14.07 -32.49 39.14
C ASP A 58 13.53 -32.87 37.75
N GLY A 59 14.30 -32.48 36.73
CA GLY A 59 14.74 -33.44 35.71
C GLY A 59 14.50 -33.03 34.26
N GLY A 60 15.59 -32.69 33.56
CA GLY A 60 15.62 -32.28 32.15
C GLY A 60 15.16 -33.32 31.12
N GLY A 61 15.06 -32.87 29.86
CA GLY A 61 15.04 -33.75 28.69
C GLY A 61 14.36 -33.14 27.47
N ASN A 62 15.15 -32.60 26.55
CA ASN A 62 14.76 -32.28 25.18
C ASN A 62 14.47 -33.58 24.40
N GLU A 63 13.33 -33.67 23.72
CA GLU A 63 13.22 -34.47 22.49
C GLU A 63 12.10 -33.94 21.59
N MET A 64 12.48 -33.62 20.35
CA MET A 64 11.59 -33.28 19.24
C MET A 64 10.98 -34.58 18.68
N VAL A 65 9.64 -34.66 18.58
CA VAL A 65 8.97 -35.64 17.71
C VAL A 65 7.71 -35.03 17.07
N GLU A 66 7.82 -34.82 15.76
CA GLU A 66 6.89 -35.16 14.68
C GLU A 66 5.41 -35.43 15.06
N MET A 67 4.51 -34.53 14.63
CA MET A 67 3.07 -34.63 14.80
C MET A 67 2.45 -35.39 13.62
N LYS A 68 2.14 -36.69 13.81
CA LYS A 68 1.19 -37.44 12.97
C LYS A 68 -0.20 -37.36 13.59
N VAL A 69 -1.17 -37.02 12.74
CA VAL A 69 -2.60 -37.03 13.06
C VAL A 69 -3.14 -38.42 12.76
N ASP A 70 -3.67 -39.10 13.77
CA ASP A 70 -4.56 -40.24 13.62
C ASP A 70 -5.83 -40.01 14.45
N GLU A 71 -6.98 -40.12 13.77
CA GLU A 71 -8.31 -40.20 14.34
C GLU A 71 -8.53 -41.59 14.99
N ASN A 72 -8.92 -41.64 16.27
CA ASN A 72 -10.12 -42.38 16.71
C ASN A 72 -10.29 -42.45 18.25
N VAL A 73 -11.54 -42.18 18.65
CA VAL A 73 -12.36 -42.93 19.64
C VAL A 73 -12.20 -42.65 21.15
N THR A 74 -13.38 -42.66 21.79
CA THR A 74 -13.78 -42.90 23.20
C THR A 74 -13.91 -41.74 24.20
N GLN A 75 -15.20 -41.42 24.48
CA GLN A 75 -15.77 -41.08 25.79
C GLN A 75 -15.34 -42.06 26.90
N PRO A 76 -15.29 -41.67 28.20
CA PRO A 76 -16.52 -41.61 29.03
C PRO A 76 -16.56 -40.59 30.20
N ASP A 77 -17.80 -40.35 30.68
CA ASP A 77 -18.32 -40.17 32.07
C ASP A 77 -17.57 -39.24 33.08
N LEU A 78 -18.18 -38.54 34.04
CA LEU A 78 -19.42 -38.62 34.83
C LEU A 78 -19.55 -37.21 35.51
N TRP A 79 -20.63 -36.75 36.12
CA TRP A 79 -20.96 -36.88 37.55
C TRP A 79 -22.45 -36.54 37.75
N ASP A 80 -23.11 -37.39 38.53
CA ASP A 80 -24.52 -37.43 38.93
C ASP A 80 -24.95 -36.29 39.87
N VAL A 81 -26.24 -35.93 39.83
CA VAL A 81 -27.07 -35.72 41.05
C VAL A 81 -28.54 -36.13 40.81
N GLU A 82 -28.87 -37.27 41.42
CA GLU A 82 -30.14 -37.76 42.00
C GLU A 82 -31.52 -37.26 41.55
N LEU A 83 -32.28 -38.19 40.95
CA LEU A 83 -33.74 -38.22 40.82
C LEU A 83 -34.30 -39.28 41.78
N LYS A 84 -35.20 -38.87 42.69
CA LYS A 84 -36.07 -39.80 43.43
C LYS A 84 -37.46 -39.85 42.78
N THR A 85 -37.78 -41.05 42.31
CA THR A 85 -39.12 -41.64 42.18
C THR A 85 -39.89 -41.51 43.51
N GLY A 86 -41.21 -41.43 43.63
CA GLY A 86 -42.36 -41.64 42.75
C GLY A 86 -43.47 -42.11 43.70
N ASP A 87 -44.68 -41.56 43.62
CA ASP A 87 -45.87 -42.24 44.15
C ASP A 87 -47.16 -41.69 43.55
N ALA A 88 -48.06 -42.63 43.26
CA ALA A 88 -49.34 -42.47 42.61
C ALA A 88 -50.37 -41.76 43.52
N ILE A 89 -51.41 -41.16 42.93
CA ILE A 89 -52.83 -41.29 43.33
C ILE A 89 -53.75 -40.40 42.45
N SER A 90 -54.82 -41.04 41.95
CA SER A 90 -56.12 -40.52 41.50
C SER A 90 -56.22 -39.46 40.41
N ARG A 91 -56.62 -39.97 39.22
CA ARG A 91 -57.59 -39.31 38.35
C ARG A 91 -58.90 -39.09 39.12
N GLN A 92 -59.21 -37.84 39.45
CA GLN A 92 -60.59 -37.39 39.61
C GLN A 92 -60.85 -36.21 38.68
N THR A 93 -61.78 -36.47 37.77
CA THR A 93 -62.64 -35.55 37.05
C THR A 93 -62.89 -34.25 37.81
N THR A 94 -62.39 -33.13 37.30
CA THR A 94 -63.05 -31.83 37.51
C THR A 94 -62.96 -31.02 36.23
N GLN A 95 -63.96 -31.26 35.41
CA GLN A 95 -64.43 -30.36 34.36
C GLN A 95 -65.11 -29.18 35.07
N GLN A 96 -64.31 -28.23 35.58
CA GLN A 96 -64.77 -26.94 36.08
C GLN A 96 -64.11 -25.83 35.26
N SER A 97 -64.96 -25.09 34.55
CA SER A 97 -64.74 -23.72 34.05
C SER A 97 -63.35 -23.40 33.49
N PHE A 98 -63.20 -23.61 32.18
CA PHE A 98 -62.21 -22.95 31.33
C PHE A 98 -62.64 -21.51 31.01
N ASP A 99 -63.16 -20.82 32.01
CA ASP A 99 -63.47 -19.39 32.03
C ASP A 99 -63.01 -18.92 33.42
N ASP A 100 -62.20 -17.86 33.45
CA ASP A 100 -61.85 -17.06 34.64
C ASP A 100 -60.51 -17.31 35.37
N MET A 101 -59.41 -17.46 34.62
CA MET A 101 -58.07 -17.08 35.12
C MET A 101 -57.27 -16.33 34.04
N SER A 102 -57.74 -15.12 33.69
CA SER A 102 -56.82 -14.09 33.18
C SER A 102 -56.14 -13.42 34.37
N GLU A 103 -55.16 -14.11 34.96
CA GLU A 103 -54.36 -13.57 36.06
C GLU A 103 -53.62 -12.31 35.54
N GLN A 104 -54.18 -11.14 35.81
CA GLN A 104 -53.59 -9.86 35.45
C GLN A 104 -52.32 -9.70 36.29
N GLN A 105 -51.15 -9.95 35.70
CA GLN A 105 -49.88 -9.63 36.32
C GLN A 105 -49.79 -8.11 36.53
N GLU A 106 -49.85 -7.67 37.79
CA GLU A 106 -49.57 -6.30 38.20
C GLU A 106 -48.07 -6.05 38.11
N GLY A 107 -47.61 -5.38 37.05
CA GLY A 107 -46.23 -4.95 36.93
C GLY A 107 -46.01 -3.61 37.64
N GLN A 108 -44.85 -3.45 38.28
CA GLN A 108 -44.43 -2.20 38.90
C GLN A 108 -43.45 -1.47 37.97
N VAL A 109 -43.73 -0.21 37.62
CA VAL A 109 -42.83 0.61 36.80
C VAL A 109 -42.05 1.56 37.70
N HIS A 110 -40.73 1.41 37.72
CA HIS A 110 -39.81 2.30 38.42
C HIS A 110 -39.45 3.50 37.55
N PHE A 111 -39.26 4.66 38.18
CA PHE A 111 -38.72 5.83 37.51
C PHE A 111 -37.20 5.67 37.37
N GLY A 112 -36.66 5.89 36.17
CA GLY A 112 -35.23 5.79 35.93
C GLY A 112 -34.43 6.90 36.61
N GLU A 113 -33.19 6.59 36.99
CA GLU A 113 -32.22 7.57 37.53
C GLU A 113 -31.65 8.43 36.41
N SER A 114 -32.43 9.41 35.97
CA SER A 114 -32.14 10.22 34.78
C SER A 114 -32.52 11.68 35.01
N ALA A 115 -31.75 12.62 34.43
CA ALA A 115 -32.03 14.05 34.52
C ALA A 115 -33.44 14.42 34.02
N TRP A 116 -33.99 13.64 33.09
CA TRP A 116 -35.36 13.78 32.59
C TRP A 116 -36.45 13.56 33.65
N THR A 117 -36.11 12.97 34.80
CA THR A 117 -37.06 12.76 35.91
C THR A 117 -37.19 13.96 36.85
N PHE A 118 -36.32 14.96 36.77
CA PHE A 118 -36.39 16.14 37.65
C PHE A 118 -37.75 16.85 37.67
N PRO A 119 -38.48 17.01 36.55
CA PRO A 119 -39.80 17.65 36.57
C PRO A 119 -40.83 16.92 37.44
N PHE A 120 -40.62 15.64 37.79
CA PHE A 120 -41.48 14.93 38.74
C PHE A 120 -41.31 15.41 40.18
N VAL A 121 -40.09 15.75 40.60
CA VAL A 121 -39.75 16.03 42.02
C VAL A 121 -39.58 17.51 42.35
N ILE A 122 -39.17 18.34 41.38
CA ILE A 122 -38.88 19.78 41.60
C ILE A 122 -40.08 20.52 42.20
N GLY A 123 -39.90 21.15 43.37
CA GLY A 123 -40.97 21.90 44.04
C GLY A 123 -42.05 21.05 44.72
N LEU A 124 -41.89 19.72 44.80
CA LEU A 124 -42.71 18.83 45.65
C LEU A 124 -41.96 18.33 46.87
N VAL A 125 -40.64 18.23 46.76
CA VAL A 125 -39.74 17.77 47.82
C VAL A 125 -39.25 19.00 48.60
N PRO A 126 -39.05 18.90 49.93
CA PRO A 126 -38.43 19.97 50.74
C PRO A 126 -36.92 20.09 50.44
N ALA A 127 -36.57 20.45 49.22
CA ALA A 127 -35.21 20.75 48.80
C ALA A 127 -34.92 22.26 48.92
N GLY A 128 -33.66 22.64 49.05
CA GLY A 128 -33.26 24.06 49.05
C GLY A 128 -33.56 24.72 47.70
N GLN A 129 -33.75 26.04 47.69
CA GLN A 129 -33.96 26.79 46.44
C GLN A 129 -32.78 26.60 45.47
N TRP A 130 -31.55 26.55 45.98
CA TRP A 130 -30.34 26.28 45.19
C TRP A 130 -30.34 24.90 44.54
N ASP A 131 -30.72 23.85 45.28
CA ASP A 131 -30.83 22.49 44.74
C ASP A 131 -31.85 22.45 43.58
N MET A 132 -32.99 23.12 43.74
CA MET A 132 -34.02 23.21 42.69
C MET A 132 -33.52 23.97 41.47
N THR A 133 -32.87 25.13 41.65
CA THR A 133 -32.29 25.91 40.55
C THR A 133 -31.21 25.11 39.83
N PHE A 134 -30.36 24.40 40.56
CA PHE A 134 -29.31 23.57 40.00
C PHE A 134 -29.86 22.39 39.20
N SER A 135 -30.88 21.68 39.70
CA SER A 135 -31.55 20.63 38.93
C SER A 135 -32.22 21.13 37.65
N ILE A 136 -32.78 22.34 37.64
CA ILE A 136 -33.29 22.97 36.40
C ILE A 136 -32.16 23.24 35.43
N LEU A 137 -31.03 23.77 35.91
CA LEU A 137 -29.84 24.01 35.09
C LEU A 137 -29.30 22.70 34.51
N LEU A 138 -29.26 21.61 35.29
CA LEU A 138 -28.84 20.29 34.82
C LEU A 138 -29.79 19.70 33.77
N LEU A 139 -31.11 19.90 33.91
CA LEU A 139 -32.07 19.48 32.88
C LEU A 139 -31.84 20.24 31.56
N LEU A 140 -31.60 21.56 31.64
CA LEU A 140 -31.31 22.38 30.46
C LEU A 140 -29.96 22.04 29.83
N LEU A 141 -28.94 21.75 30.66
CA LEU A 141 -27.63 21.29 30.20
C LEU A 141 -27.75 19.95 29.49
N ASN A 142 -28.50 19.00 30.06
CA ASN A 142 -28.75 17.70 29.44
C ASN A 142 -29.42 17.86 28.05
N LEU A 143 -30.50 18.64 27.99
CA LEU A 143 -31.19 18.95 26.74
C LEU A 143 -30.23 19.60 25.73
N GLY A 144 -29.44 20.58 26.18
CA GLY A 144 -28.46 21.27 25.34
C GLY A 144 -27.38 20.34 24.80
N MET A 145 -26.82 19.44 25.62
CA MET A 145 -25.81 18.47 25.22
C MET A 145 -26.36 17.48 24.21
N GLN A 146 -27.50 16.85 24.48
CA GLN A 146 -28.08 15.87 23.55
C GLN A 146 -28.44 16.52 22.20
N VAL A 147 -29.03 17.72 22.21
CA VAL A 147 -29.31 18.49 20.98
C VAL A 147 -28.03 18.84 20.24
N ALA A 148 -26.99 19.31 20.93
CA ALA A 148 -25.71 19.63 20.30
C ALA A 148 -25.06 18.40 19.65
N PHE A 149 -24.99 17.26 20.35
CA PHE A 149 -24.47 16.02 19.77
C PHE A 149 -25.29 15.54 18.57
N THR A 150 -26.62 15.64 18.65
CA THR A 150 -27.50 15.28 17.52
C THR A 150 -27.20 16.14 16.30
N ILE A 151 -27.06 17.46 16.49
CA ILE A 151 -26.72 18.39 15.40
C ILE A 151 -25.34 18.08 14.83
N ILE A 152 -24.32 17.92 15.68
CA ILE A 152 -22.94 17.65 15.24
C ILE A 152 -22.88 16.37 14.40
N ILE A 153 -23.44 15.25 14.88
CA ILE A 153 -23.42 13.97 14.16
C ILE A 153 -24.22 14.05 12.86
N SER A 154 -25.24 14.91 12.79
CA SER A 154 -26.05 15.09 11.58
C SER A 154 -25.43 16.02 10.54
N THR A 155 -24.33 16.72 10.86
CA THR A 155 -23.69 17.66 9.93
C THR A 155 -22.79 16.94 8.93
N ASP A 156 -22.87 17.35 7.66
CA ASP A 156 -22.01 16.81 6.61
C ASP A 156 -20.51 17.08 6.86
N ASP A 157 -20.17 18.15 7.61
CA ASP A 157 -18.79 18.46 8.00
C ASP A 157 -18.17 17.39 8.90
N PHE A 158 -18.97 16.82 9.83
CA PHE A 158 -18.53 15.74 10.70
C PHE A 158 -18.46 14.40 9.96
N MET A 159 -19.45 14.13 9.11
CA MET A 159 -19.54 12.91 8.30
C MET A 159 -18.50 12.83 7.19
N GLY A 160 -17.98 13.99 6.76
CA GLY A 160 -16.97 14.09 5.72
C GLY A 160 -17.56 14.06 4.31
N THR A 161 -16.69 13.92 3.31
CA THR A 161 -17.15 13.87 1.91
C THR A 161 -17.75 12.51 1.59
N PRO A 162 -18.88 12.46 0.88
CA PRO A 162 -19.53 11.19 0.57
C PRO A 162 -18.61 10.31 -0.28
N PHE A 163 -18.58 9.02 0.04
CA PHE A 163 -17.61 8.07 -0.49
C PHE A 163 -17.59 8.00 -2.03
N TRP A 164 -18.73 8.16 -2.71
CA TRP A 164 -18.80 8.14 -4.18
C TRP A 164 -17.87 9.17 -4.86
N ARG A 165 -17.48 10.26 -4.19
CA ARG A 165 -16.50 11.22 -4.74
C ARG A 165 -15.12 10.59 -4.93
N GLN A 166 -14.79 9.54 -4.17
CA GLN A 166 -13.55 8.79 -4.32
C GLN A 166 -13.42 8.15 -5.70
N ILE A 167 -14.53 7.86 -6.40
CA ILE A 167 -14.52 7.36 -7.78
C ILE A 167 -13.83 8.37 -8.70
N HIS A 168 -14.14 9.66 -8.55
CA HIS A 168 -13.52 10.71 -9.36
C HIS A 168 -12.05 10.92 -9.02
N TYR A 169 -11.67 10.81 -7.74
CA TYR A 169 -10.28 10.92 -7.32
C TYR A 169 -9.45 9.72 -7.81
N ALA A 170 -9.99 8.51 -7.71
CA ALA A 170 -9.41 7.29 -8.27
C ALA A 170 -9.17 7.42 -9.77
N LYS A 171 -10.20 7.82 -10.53
CA LYS A 171 -10.10 8.04 -11.97
C LYS A 171 -9.06 9.10 -12.33
N ARG A 172 -9.05 10.24 -11.63
CA ARG A 172 -8.06 11.31 -11.87
C ARG A 172 -6.65 10.81 -11.61
N TRP A 173 -6.43 10.11 -10.50
CA TRP A 173 -5.14 9.52 -10.17
C TRP A 173 -4.70 8.49 -11.21
N ARG A 174 -5.63 7.62 -11.65
CA ARG A 174 -5.40 6.60 -12.68
C ARG A 174 -4.90 7.19 -14.00
N ILE A 175 -5.46 8.34 -14.40
CA ILE A 175 -5.09 9.00 -15.68
C ILE A 175 -3.85 9.87 -15.54
N SER A 176 -3.59 10.46 -14.36
CA SER A 176 -2.55 11.47 -14.20
C SER A 176 -1.23 10.98 -13.60
N MET A 177 -1.25 9.94 -12.76
CA MET A 177 -0.07 9.51 -12.01
C MET A 177 0.21 8.03 -12.11
N ALA A 178 -0.83 7.19 -12.03
CA ALA A 178 -0.73 5.73 -12.00
C ALA A 178 0.11 5.11 -13.14
N HIS A 179 0.05 5.72 -14.32
CA HIS A 179 0.76 5.28 -15.53
C HIS A 179 1.86 6.25 -15.96
N ASP A 180 2.27 7.22 -15.14
CA ASP A 180 3.37 8.10 -15.51
C ASP A 180 4.71 7.36 -15.37
N TYR A 181 5.53 7.39 -16.42
CA TYR A 181 6.85 6.75 -16.45
C TYR A 181 7.79 7.26 -15.36
N GLN A 182 7.57 8.47 -14.83
CA GLN A 182 8.36 9.03 -13.72
C GLN A 182 8.24 8.22 -12.43
N TYR A 183 7.16 7.45 -12.27
CA TYR A 183 6.91 6.62 -11.09
C TYR A 183 7.10 5.12 -11.37
N LEU A 184 7.79 4.78 -12.47
CA LEU A 184 8.24 3.43 -12.72
C LEU A 184 9.24 3.03 -11.64
N ASP A 185 9.08 1.85 -11.04
CA ASP A 185 10.06 1.34 -10.08
C ASP A 185 11.32 0.81 -10.80
N LEU A 186 12.33 0.43 -10.01
CA LEU A 186 13.57 -0.13 -10.56
C LEU A 186 13.31 -1.43 -11.32
N ALA A 187 12.40 -2.28 -10.83
CA ALA A 187 11.96 -3.52 -11.46
C ALA A 187 11.15 -3.34 -12.75
N GLY A 188 10.88 -2.10 -13.18
CA GLY A 188 10.13 -1.83 -14.40
C GLY A 188 8.64 -2.17 -14.28
N ARG A 189 8.05 -2.00 -13.10
CA ARG A 189 6.62 -2.09 -12.79
C ARG A 189 6.02 -0.70 -12.68
N SER A 190 4.80 -0.56 -13.18
CA SER A 190 4.02 0.66 -13.05
C SER A 190 3.61 0.91 -11.59
N LEU A 191 3.42 2.18 -11.23
CA LEU A 191 2.95 2.57 -9.91
C LEU A 191 1.61 1.91 -9.54
N VAL A 192 0.73 1.76 -10.52
CA VAL A 192 -0.57 1.16 -10.30
C VAL A 192 -0.55 -0.36 -10.11
N SER A 193 0.29 -1.10 -10.84
CA SER A 193 0.47 -2.52 -10.56
C SER A 193 0.91 -2.73 -9.11
N ARG A 194 1.79 -1.86 -8.60
CA ARG A 194 2.25 -1.90 -7.21
C ARG A 194 1.14 -1.56 -6.20
N VAL A 195 0.36 -0.51 -6.45
CA VAL A 195 -0.78 -0.12 -5.59
C VAL A 195 -1.81 -1.24 -5.51
N CYS A 196 -2.13 -1.89 -6.64
CA CYS A 196 -3.15 -2.92 -6.71
C CYS A 196 -2.68 -4.28 -6.15
N ALA A 197 -1.37 -4.54 -6.17
CA ALA A 197 -0.74 -5.69 -5.51
C ALA A 197 -0.45 -5.46 -4.01
N GLY A 198 -0.95 -4.36 -3.42
CA GLY A 198 -0.76 -4.09 -1.99
C GLY A 198 0.69 -3.87 -1.56
N ASP A 199 1.54 -3.32 -2.44
CA ASP A 199 2.96 -3.15 -2.14
C ASP A 199 3.22 -2.19 -0.95
N GLY A 200 3.61 -2.75 0.19
CA GLY A 200 3.91 -2.00 1.40
C GLY A 200 5.16 -1.11 1.33
N ALA A 201 6.00 -1.25 0.29
CA ALA A 201 7.17 -0.41 0.06
C ALA A 201 6.87 0.86 -0.76
N LEU A 202 5.60 1.16 -1.02
CA LEU A 202 5.17 2.37 -1.72
C LEU A 202 5.39 3.63 -0.86
N ILE A 203 6.24 4.53 -1.35
CA ILE A 203 6.41 5.88 -0.77
C ILE A 203 5.36 6.85 -1.34
N LEU A 204 4.94 6.62 -2.58
CA LEU A 204 3.95 7.44 -3.31
C LEU A 204 2.64 6.66 -3.44
N SER A 205 1.53 7.39 -3.48
CA SER A 205 0.17 6.82 -3.58
C SER A 205 -0.21 5.85 -2.45
N THR A 206 0.36 6.04 -1.26
CA THR A 206 0.00 5.30 -0.04
C THR A 206 -1.48 5.39 0.25
N THR A 207 -2.10 6.56 0.04
CA THR A 207 -3.55 6.75 0.19
C THR A 207 -4.38 5.84 -0.71
N GLN A 208 -3.93 5.58 -1.95
CA GLN A 208 -4.63 4.71 -2.88
C GLN A 208 -4.42 3.24 -2.49
N ALA A 209 -3.20 2.87 -2.09
CA ALA A 209 -2.91 1.51 -1.61
C ALA A 209 -3.74 1.17 -0.36
N THR A 210 -3.76 2.05 0.65
CA THR A 210 -4.57 1.86 1.86
C THR A 210 -6.07 1.82 1.55
N LEU A 211 -6.53 2.60 0.56
CA LEU A 211 -7.93 2.59 0.15
C LEU A 211 -8.31 1.26 -0.50
N VAL A 212 -7.46 0.71 -1.38
CA VAL A 212 -7.67 -0.62 -1.98
C VAL A 212 -7.66 -1.71 -0.91
N GLU A 213 -6.71 -1.66 0.03
CA GLU A 213 -6.63 -2.59 1.15
C GLU A 213 -7.89 -2.51 2.05
N GLN A 214 -8.37 -1.31 2.37
CA GLN A 214 -9.62 -1.11 3.12
C GLN A 214 -10.83 -1.65 2.36
N ILE A 215 -10.92 -1.43 1.05
CA ILE A 215 -12.00 -1.98 0.22
C ILE A 215 -11.95 -3.52 0.22
N ASN A 216 -10.76 -4.10 0.02
CA ASN A 216 -10.57 -5.54 0.00
C ASN A 216 -10.94 -6.18 1.34
N SER A 217 -10.47 -5.62 2.45
CA SER A 217 -10.80 -6.11 3.79
C SER A 217 -12.27 -5.92 4.17
N PHE A 218 -12.89 -4.78 3.80
CA PHE A 218 -14.30 -4.51 4.11
C PHE A 218 -15.24 -5.45 3.34
N LEU A 219 -15.00 -5.66 2.05
CA LEU A 219 -15.83 -6.50 1.19
C LEU A 219 -15.41 -7.98 1.17
N GLY A 220 -14.25 -8.33 1.72
CA GLY A 220 -13.71 -9.70 1.67
C GLY A 220 -13.20 -10.10 0.29
N LEU A 221 -12.66 -9.16 -0.48
CA LEU A 221 -12.15 -9.39 -1.84
C LEU A 221 -10.68 -9.83 -1.84
N GLN A 222 -10.31 -10.73 -2.75
CA GLN A 222 -8.91 -10.92 -3.14
C GLN A 222 -8.43 -9.80 -4.07
N GLU A 223 -7.12 -9.69 -4.30
CA GLU A 223 -6.50 -8.60 -5.07
C GLU A 223 -7.10 -8.46 -6.48
N ASP A 224 -7.26 -9.59 -7.18
CA ASP A 224 -7.75 -9.70 -8.57
C ASP A 224 -9.28 -9.77 -8.69
N GLN A 225 -10.01 -9.86 -7.57
CA GLN A 225 -11.47 -9.97 -7.57
C GLN A 225 -12.16 -8.61 -7.60
N PHE A 226 -13.13 -8.46 -8.50
CA PHE A 226 -13.96 -7.25 -8.64
C PHE A 226 -15.45 -7.50 -8.38
N GLU A 227 -15.81 -8.70 -7.94
CA GLU A 227 -17.16 -9.07 -7.56
C GLU A 227 -17.19 -9.40 -6.08
N ALA A 228 -18.08 -8.74 -5.32
CA ALA A 228 -18.16 -9.00 -3.90
C ALA A 228 -18.71 -10.40 -3.62
N PRO A 229 -18.04 -11.20 -2.78
CA PRO A 229 -18.58 -12.48 -2.37
C PRO A 229 -19.86 -12.30 -1.57
N PHE A 230 -20.60 -13.40 -1.39
CA PHE A 230 -21.80 -13.41 -0.54
C PHE A 230 -21.48 -12.99 0.90
N PHE A 231 -20.31 -13.38 1.41
CA PHE A 231 -19.86 -13.03 2.76
C PHE A 231 -18.96 -11.79 2.74
N GLN A 232 -19.50 -10.65 3.18
CA GLN A 232 -18.79 -9.38 3.29
C GLN A 232 -18.59 -9.04 4.78
N PRO A 233 -17.39 -9.22 5.35
CA PRO A 233 -17.18 -9.10 6.79
C PRO A 233 -17.45 -7.69 7.33
N GLY A 234 -17.07 -6.64 6.59
CA GLY A 234 -17.34 -5.24 6.95
C GLY A 234 -18.83 -4.92 6.96
N THR A 235 -19.56 -5.36 5.93
CA THR A 235 -21.03 -5.19 5.84
C THR A 235 -21.73 -5.91 7.01
N LEU A 236 -21.33 -7.14 7.32
CA LEU A 236 -21.89 -7.90 8.44
C LEU A 236 -21.63 -7.21 9.79
N LEU A 237 -20.39 -6.78 10.03
CA LEU A 237 -20.04 -6.07 11.25
C LEU A 237 -20.83 -4.76 11.38
N CYS A 238 -20.99 -4.02 10.28
CA CYS A 238 -21.80 -2.81 10.25
C CYS A 238 -23.25 -3.09 10.64
N MET A 239 -23.85 -4.14 10.08
CA MET A 239 -25.22 -4.55 10.43
C MET A 239 -25.34 -4.97 11.90
N LEU A 240 -24.35 -5.65 12.47
CA LEU A 240 -24.32 -5.99 13.89
C LEU A 240 -24.22 -4.76 14.78
N CYS A 241 -23.42 -3.76 14.39
CA CYS A 241 -23.31 -2.50 15.13
C CYS A 241 -24.59 -1.66 15.02
N MET A 242 -25.24 -1.62 13.85
CA MET A 242 -26.55 -1.00 13.68
C MET A 242 -27.63 -1.70 14.51
N LEU A 243 -27.60 -3.04 14.59
CA LEU A 243 -28.47 -3.83 15.45
C LEU A 243 -28.25 -3.47 16.92
N PHE A 244 -27.00 -3.50 17.39
CA PHE A 244 -26.66 -3.14 18.76
C PHE A 244 -27.11 -1.72 19.10
N TRP A 245 -26.81 -0.75 18.23
CA TRP A 245 -27.25 0.64 18.38
C TRP A 245 -28.78 0.75 18.45
N SER A 246 -29.49 0.09 17.53
CA SER A 246 -30.95 0.08 17.52
C SER A 246 -31.53 -0.50 18.81
N LEU A 247 -30.95 -1.58 19.34
CA LEU A 247 -31.38 -2.17 20.62
C LEU A 247 -31.17 -1.21 21.80
N CYS A 248 -30.08 -0.44 21.82
CA CYS A 248 -29.82 0.58 22.84
C CYS A 248 -30.88 1.69 22.78
N VAL A 249 -31.21 2.18 21.58
CA VAL A 249 -32.28 3.18 21.41
C VAL A 249 -33.67 2.59 21.70
N TYR A 250 -33.91 1.30 21.43
CA TYR A 250 -35.19 0.66 21.75
C TYR A 250 -35.41 0.47 23.25
N LYS A 251 -34.36 0.13 24.00
CA LYS A 251 -34.37 0.16 25.46
C LYS A 251 -34.82 1.55 25.93
N GLU A 252 -34.30 2.59 25.31
CA GLU A 252 -34.63 3.98 25.61
C GLU A 252 -36.08 4.35 25.25
N TYR A 253 -36.57 4.01 24.06
CA TYR A 253 -37.98 4.20 23.68
C TYR A 253 -38.94 3.49 24.63
N ARG A 254 -38.61 2.28 25.06
CA ARG A 254 -39.41 1.54 26.02
C ARG A 254 -39.52 2.29 27.35
N ASN A 255 -38.41 2.85 27.84
CA ASN A 255 -38.39 3.68 29.05
C ASN A 255 -39.25 4.94 28.88
N ILE A 256 -39.13 5.62 27.73
CA ILE A 256 -39.92 6.81 27.38
C ILE A 256 -41.41 6.48 27.35
N TRP A 257 -41.80 5.39 26.68
CA TRP A 257 -43.20 5.02 26.51
C TRP A 257 -43.86 4.59 27.82
N LEU A 258 -43.16 3.79 28.63
CA LEU A 258 -43.64 3.41 29.97
C LEU A 258 -43.78 4.65 30.87
N GLY A 259 -42.80 5.55 30.86
CA GLY A 259 -42.85 6.80 31.62
C GLY A 259 -43.99 7.72 31.16
N LEU A 260 -44.17 7.88 29.85
CA LEU A 260 -45.28 8.65 29.28
C LEU A 260 -46.63 8.07 29.68
N GLU A 261 -46.79 6.75 29.64
CA GLU A 261 -48.03 6.11 30.07
C GLU A 261 -48.30 6.32 31.57
N VAL A 262 -47.27 6.25 32.42
CA VAL A 262 -47.40 6.59 33.85
C VAL A 262 -47.97 8.00 33.98
N VAL A 263 -47.39 8.98 33.28
CA VAL A 263 -47.84 10.38 33.31
C VAL A 263 -49.28 10.53 32.82
N LEU A 264 -49.67 9.80 31.78
CA LEU A 264 -51.02 9.84 31.22
C LEU A 264 -52.09 9.26 32.16
N ARG A 265 -51.72 8.30 33.03
CA ARG A 265 -52.64 7.64 33.97
C ARG A 265 -52.82 8.40 35.30
N ILE A 266 -51.89 9.26 35.69
CA ILE A 266 -51.99 10.01 36.96
C ILE A 266 -53.15 11.02 36.87
N PRO A 267 -54.08 11.03 37.85
CA PRO A 267 -55.24 11.92 37.80
C PRO A 267 -54.82 13.40 37.93
N ARG A 268 -55.53 14.25 37.19
CA ARG A 268 -55.26 15.69 37.10
C ARG A 268 -56.04 16.44 38.17
N SER A 269 -55.38 17.32 38.90
CA SER A 269 -55.99 18.21 39.91
C SER A 269 -55.50 19.66 39.70
N ASP A 270 -55.97 20.62 40.48
CA ASP A 270 -55.47 22.00 40.43
C ASP A 270 -54.13 22.15 41.18
N GLN A 271 -53.88 21.28 42.17
CA GLN A 271 -52.62 21.21 42.90
C GLN A 271 -51.98 19.83 42.79
N SER A 272 -50.64 19.79 42.68
CA SER A 272 -49.87 18.55 42.72
C SER A 272 -49.73 18.08 44.16
N ILE A 273 -50.20 16.87 44.46
CA ILE A 273 -50.14 16.29 45.82
C ILE A 273 -49.12 15.15 45.82
N PHE A 274 -48.03 15.36 46.56
CA PHE A 274 -46.98 14.37 46.80
C PHE A 274 -47.05 13.90 48.25
N ARG A 275 -47.35 12.63 48.48
CA ARG A 275 -47.45 12.06 49.84
C ARG A 275 -46.95 10.61 49.84
N ASP A 276 -46.22 10.22 50.88
CA ASP A 276 -45.68 8.87 51.07
C ASP A 276 -44.81 8.37 49.90
N ASN A 277 -44.05 9.30 49.29
CA ASN A 277 -43.27 9.12 48.08
C ASN A 277 -44.08 8.65 46.85
N THR A 278 -45.38 8.96 46.82
CA THR A 278 -46.28 8.69 45.70
C THR A 278 -46.91 9.98 45.17
N LEU A 279 -46.96 10.10 43.86
CA LEU A 279 -47.71 11.15 43.17
C LEU A 279 -49.18 10.75 43.09
N ARG A 280 -50.04 11.37 43.92
CA ARG A 280 -51.49 11.09 43.89
C ARG A 280 -52.21 11.87 42.79
N SER A 281 -51.84 13.13 42.58
CA SER A 281 -52.41 13.98 41.53
C SER A 281 -51.38 14.98 41.01
N ILE A 282 -51.48 15.37 39.75
CA ILE A 282 -50.59 16.33 39.10
C ILE A 282 -51.39 17.54 38.60
N CYS A 283 -50.85 18.75 38.78
CA CYS A 283 -51.46 19.97 38.25
C CYS A 283 -51.36 20.05 36.71
N LYS A 284 -52.32 20.71 36.05
CA LYS A 284 -52.37 20.80 34.58
C LYS A 284 -51.09 21.37 33.95
N GLY A 285 -50.45 22.35 34.60
CA GLY A 285 -49.20 22.95 34.13
C GLY A 285 -48.04 21.96 34.15
N ARG A 286 -47.86 21.25 35.27
CA ARG A 286 -46.82 20.22 35.40
C ARG A 286 -47.04 19.04 34.46
N PHE A 287 -48.29 18.63 34.25
CA PHE A 287 -48.63 17.60 33.26
C PHE A 287 -48.14 18.00 31.85
N LYS A 288 -48.34 19.26 31.44
CA LYS A 288 -47.83 19.76 30.15
C LYS A 288 -46.30 19.75 30.08
N ILE A 289 -45.61 20.14 31.16
CA ILE A 289 -44.14 20.12 31.22
C ILE A 289 -43.63 18.68 31.10
N LEU A 290 -44.20 17.74 31.85
CA LEU A 290 -43.83 16.33 31.78
C LEU A 290 -44.08 15.75 30.38
N LEU A 291 -45.26 16.02 29.81
CA LEU A 291 -45.59 15.61 28.45
C LEU A 291 -44.58 16.17 27.43
N PHE A 292 -44.27 17.46 27.50
CA PHE A 292 -43.27 18.09 26.63
C PHE A 292 -41.89 17.46 26.81
N THR A 293 -41.49 17.17 28.05
CA THR A 293 -40.21 16.54 28.37
C THR A 293 -40.07 15.16 27.72
N TYR A 294 -41.09 14.30 27.83
CA TYR A 294 -41.09 12.99 27.17
C TYR A 294 -41.15 13.09 25.64
N LEU A 295 -41.88 14.06 25.09
CA LEU A 295 -41.92 14.29 23.64
C LEU A 295 -40.56 14.78 23.12
N ALA A 296 -39.88 15.68 23.83
CA ALA A 296 -38.54 16.14 23.49
C ALA A 296 -37.52 14.98 23.55
N ARG A 297 -37.56 14.18 24.61
CA ARG A 297 -36.72 12.97 24.76
C ARG A 297 -36.96 11.97 23.62
N ALA A 298 -38.21 11.71 23.26
CA ALA A 298 -38.56 10.85 22.12
C ALA A 298 -38.07 11.41 20.77
N ALA A 299 -38.20 12.73 20.56
CA ALA A 299 -37.73 13.38 19.34
C ALA A 299 -36.20 13.28 19.21
N ILE A 300 -35.47 13.56 20.28
CA ILE A 300 -34.00 13.44 20.33
C ILE A 300 -33.56 12.01 20.07
N ALA A 301 -34.15 11.02 20.74
CA ALA A 301 -33.84 9.61 20.51
C ALA A 301 -34.08 9.18 19.04
N THR A 302 -35.14 9.71 18.42
CA THR A 302 -35.45 9.44 17.00
C THR A 302 -34.41 10.05 16.05
N LEU A 303 -34.02 11.30 16.30
CA LEU A 303 -33.00 11.97 15.50
C LEU A 303 -31.63 11.31 15.68
N LEU A 304 -31.26 10.95 16.91
CA LEU A 304 -30.03 10.21 17.21
C LEU A 304 -30.02 8.81 16.57
N LEU A 305 -31.14 8.10 16.55
CA LEU A 305 -31.23 6.80 15.86
C LEU A 305 -30.87 6.95 14.37
N GLY A 306 -31.50 7.90 13.69
CA GLY A 306 -31.25 8.17 12.27
C GLY A 306 -29.82 8.65 12.00
N ALA A 307 -29.34 9.61 12.79
CA ALA A 307 -27.99 10.15 12.67
C ALA A 307 -26.92 9.09 12.95
N GLY A 308 -27.10 8.27 13.99
CA GLY A 308 -26.19 7.19 14.36
C GLY A 308 -26.15 6.06 13.32
N ILE A 309 -27.30 5.67 12.76
CA ILE A 309 -27.36 4.72 11.64
C ILE A 309 -26.59 5.26 10.44
N ARG A 310 -26.81 6.54 10.07
CA ARG A 310 -26.09 7.16 8.96
C ARG A 310 -24.59 7.20 9.22
N TRP A 311 -24.16 7.59 10.42
CA TRP A 311 -22.74 7.63 10.81
C TRP A 311 -22.07 6.26 10.74
N LEU A 312 -22.71 5.22 11.25
CA LEU A 312 -22.21 3.84 11.15
C LEU A 312 -22.15 3.36 9.70
N ALA A 313 -23.15 3.71 8.88
CA ALA A 313 -23.20 3.31 7.47
C ALA A 313 -22.09 3.94 6.61
N GLU A 314 -21.69 5.18 6.90
CA GLU A 314 -20.64 5.89 6.14
C GLU A 314 -19.21 5.55 6.62
N THR A 315 -19.06 4.81 7.73
CA THR A 315 -17.75 4.40 8.25
C THR A 315 -17.18 3.24 7.44
N THR A 316 -16.06 3.48 6.73
CA THR A 316 -15.42 2.48 5.85
C THR A 316 -14.35 1.63 6.53
N SER A 317 -13.85 2.06 7.69
CA SER A 317 -12.86 1.34 8.48
C SER A 317 -13.53 0.43 9.50
N ILE A 318 -13.17 -0.85 9.50
CA ILE A 318 -13.71 -1.87 10.41
C ILE A 318 -13.46 -1.50 11.89
N THR A 319 -12.27 -0.99 12.21
CA THR A 319 -11.88 -0.61 13.58
C THR A 319 -12.69 0.58 14.07
N ASP A 320 -12.90 1.57 13.20
CA ASP A 320 -13.59 2.81 13.55
C ASP A 320 -15.07 2.54 13.74
N LEU A 321 -15.62 1.54 13.04
CA LEU A 321 -17.02 1.18 13.11
C LEU A 321 -17.44 0.71 14.51
N MET A 322 -16.63 -0.14 15.15
CA MET A 322 -16.86 -0.56 16.53
C MET A 322 -16.72 0.61 17.51
N LEU A 323 -15.71 1.45 17.31
CA LEU A 323 -15.46 2.61 18.17
C LEU A 323 -16.60 3.64 18.10
N ASN A 324 -17.09 3.92 16.89
CA ASN A 324 -18.22 4.82 16.64
C ASN A 324 -19.51 4.27 17.26
N CYS A 325 -19.74 2.95 17.20
CA CYS A 325 -20.89 2.30 17.82
C CYS A 325 -20.91 2.47 19.35
N VAL A 326 -19.75 2.27 20.00
CA VAL A 326 -19.62 2.48 21.46
C VAL A 326 -19.77 3.95 21.82
N ALA A 327 -19.21 4.86 21.03
CA ALA A 327 -19.34 6.31 21.25
C ALA A 327 -20.81 6.76 21.20
N LEU A 328 -21.60 6.23 20.26
CA LEU A 328 -23.04 6.49 20.17
C LEU A 328 -23.79 6.06 21.44
N ASN A 329 -23.47 4.89 22.00
CA ASN A 329 -24.07 4.47 23.27
C ASN A 329 -23.72 5.43 24.42
N ALA A 330 -22.46 5.89 24.49
CA ALA A 330 -22.06 6.85 25.51
C ALA A 330 -22.81 8.20 25.40
N ILE A 331 -23.18 8.62 24.18
CA ILE A 331 -23.99 9.83 23.96
C ILE A 331 -25.42 9.65 24.44
N LEU A 332 -25.99 8.45 24.26
CA LEU A 332 -27.34 8.13 24.75
C LEU A 332 -27.40 8.19 26.29
N ASP A 333 -26.36 7.69 26.96
CA ASP A 333 -26.27 7.60 28.43
C ASP A 333 -25.85 8.93 29.13
N ILE A 334 -25.77 10.05 28.40
CA ILE A 334 -25.34 11.35 28.95
C ILE A 334 -26.26 11.82 30.09
N ASP A 335 -27.56 11.57 29.99
CA ASP A 335 -28.49 12.04 31.02
C ASP A 335 -28.37 11.27 32.34
N GLU A 336 -28.02 9.99 32.28
CA GLU A 336 -27.68 9.15 33.41
C GLU A 336 -26.36 9.59 34.03
N PHE A 337 -25.33 9.92 33.23
CA PHE A 337 -24.07 10.43 33.74
C PHE A 337 -24.22 11.79 34.43
N LEU A 338 -25.01 12.70 33.85
CA LEU A 338 -25.32 13.98 34.48
C LEU A 338 -26.11 13.79 35.78
N PHE A 339 -27.04 12.84 35.80
CA PHE A 339 -27.81 12.52 37.00
C PHE A 339 -26.90 11.98 38.11
N ALA A 340 -26.10 10.95 37.82
CA ALA A 340 -25.26 10.28 38.81
C ALA A 340 -24.11 11.19 39.32
N GLY A 341 -23.54 12.01 38.44
CA GLY A 341 -22.37 12.83 38.76
C GLY A 341 -22.69 14.17 39.41
N PHE A 342 -23.83 14.79 39.06
CA PHE A 342 -24.08 16.19 39.42
C PHE A 342 -25.40 16.44 40.16
N THR A 343 -26.32 15.48 40.28
CA THR A 343 -27.60 15.75 40.97
C THR A 343 -27.38 16.06 42.46
N PRO A 344 -28.01 17.12 43.03
CA PRO A 344 -27.99 17.34 44.47
C PRO A 344 -28.54 16.12 45.22
N ILE A 345 -27.87 15.70 46.29
CA ILE A 345 -28.22 14.49 47.07
C ILE A 345 -29.70 14.50 47.49
N SER A 346 -30.25 15.66 47.86
CA SER A 346 -31.66 15.83 48.25
C SER A 346 -32.63 15.42 47.13
N ILE A 347 -32.33 15.80 45.89
CA ILE A 347 -33.12 15.48 44.70
C ILE A 347 -32.87 14.03 44.27
N GLN A 348 -31.61 13.56 44.31
CA GLN A 348 -31.25 12.18 43.98
C GLN A 348 -31.98 11.18 44.87
N VAL A 349 -31.93 11.39 46.20
CA VAL A 349 -32.63 10.57 47.19
C VAL A 349 -34.15 10.65 46.98
N ALA A 350 -34.68 11.79 46.58
CA ALA A 350 -36.11 11.91 46.29
C ALA A 350 -36.53 11.13 45.05
N VAL A 351 -35.73 11.13 43.98
CA VAL A 351 -35.97 10.33 42.77
C VAL A 351 -35.87 8.83 43.08
N GLN A 352 -34.83 8.42 43.81
CA GLN A 352 -34.62 7.02 44.21
C GLN A 352 -35.75 6.48 45.11
N ASN A 353 -36.32 7.34 45.96
CA ASN A 353 -37.41 6.96 46.84
C ASN A 353 -38.79 7.01 46.20
N LEU A 354 -38.94 7.42 44.93
CA LEU A 354 -40.23 7.42 44.23
C LEU A 354 -40.78 5.99 44.18
N LYS A 355 -41.94 5.78 44.80
CA LYS A 355 -42.59 4.46 44.76
C LYS A 355 -43.01 4.13 43.33
N PRO A 356 -42.81 2.89 42.89
CA PRO A 356 -43.18 2.49 41.54
C PRO A 356 -44.69 2.56 41.35
N VAL A 357 -45.12 2.91 40.14
CA VAL A 357 -46.54 2.99 39.78
C VAL A 357 -46.99 1.62 39.29
N LYS A 358 -48.07 1.10 39.90
CA LYS A 358 -48.67 -0.18 39.49
C LYS A 358 -49.36 -0.04 38.14
N MET A 359 -48.96 -0.85 37.17
CA MET A 359 -49.57 -0.94 35.86
C MET A 359 -50.14 -2.33 35.60
N LYS A 360 -51.37 -2.36 35.07
CA LYS A 360 -51.98 -3.57 34.53
C LYS A 360 -51.53 -3.74 33.08
N TYR A 361 -50.78 -4.81 32.81
CA TYR A 361 -50.36 -5.18 31.47
C TYR A 361 -51.40 -6.11 30.84
N GLY A 362 -51.93 -5.73 29.68
CA GLY A 362 -52.84 -6.56 28.90
C GLY A 362 -52.08 -7.42 27.88
N ARG A 363 -52.50 -8.68 27.69
CA ARG A 363 -51.88 -9.62 26.74
C ARG A 363 -51.84 -9.08 25.29
N GLN A 364 -52.93 -8.49 24.81
CA GLN A 364 -53.00 -7.90 23.46
C GLN A 364 -52.01 -6.75 23.27
N ARG A 365 -51.81 -5.94 24.31
CA ARG A 365 -50.87 -4.84 24.27
C ARG A 365 -49.43 -5.34 24.17
N SER A 366 -49.06 -6.31 25.00
CA SER A 366 -47.72 -6.92 24.93
C SER A 366 -47.46 -7.50 23.54
N GLN A 367 -48.46 -8.13 22.91
CA GLN A 367 -48.33 -8.61 21.53
C GLN A 367 -48.14 -7.48 20.51
N LEU A 368 -48.91 -6.39 20.62
CA LEU A 368 -48.76 -5.24 19.73
C LEU A 368 -47.40 -4.54 19.92
N GLU A 369 -46.92 -4.45 21.16
CA GLU A 369 -45.59 -3.91 21.49
C GLU A 369 -44.48 -4.77 20.86
N SER A 370 -44.51 -6.10 21.07
CA SER A 370 -43.54 -7.01 20.47
C SER A 370 -43.58 -6.99 18.94
N PHE A 371 -44.77 -6.92 18.34
CA PHE A 371 -44.93 -6.81 16.89
C PHE A 371 -44.41 -5.47 16.34
N GLY A 372 -44.70 -4.36 17.03
CA GLY A 372 -44.18 -3.05 16.69
C GLY A 372 -42.67 -2.98 16.78
N LEU A 373 -42.08 -3.55 17.85
CA LEU A 373 -40.62 -3.66 18.01
C LEU A 373 -39.99 -4.53 16.92
N LEU A 374 -40.65 -5.62 16.52
CA LEU A 374 -40.17 -6.47 15.42
C LEU A 374 -40.16 -5.73 14.08
N ILE A 375 -41.24 -5.01 13.75
CA ILE A 375 -41.32 -4.19 12.52
C ILE A 375 -40.25 -3.10 12.56
N LEU A 376 -40.11 -2.41 13.69
CA LEU A 376 -39.14 -1.35 13.86
C LEU A 376 -37.72 -1.90 13.66
N LEU A 377 -37.39 -3.03 14.29
CA LEU A 377 -36.11 -3.73 14.16
C LEU A 377 -35.81 -4.13 12.71
N ILE A 378 -36.76 -4.75 12.02
CA ILE A 378 -36.61 -5.12 10.62
C ILE A 378 -36.42 -3.85 9.78
N GLY A 379 -37.20 -2.79 10.03
CA GLY A 379 -37.09 -1.51 9.31
C GLY A 379 -35.73 -0.84 9.50
N THR A 380 -35.21 -0.77 10.73
CA THR A 380 -33.92 -0.14 11.06
C THR A 380 -32.71 -0.93 10.56
N LEU A 381 -32.89 -2.19 10.17
CA LEU A 381 -31.82 -2.99 9.57
C LEU A 381 -31.95 -3.04 8.05
N LEU A 382 -33.15 -3.35 7.54
CA LEU A 382 -33.39 -3.53 6.11
C LEU A 382 -33.28 -2.23 5.32
N ILE A 383 -33.81 -1.12 5.84
CA ILE A 383 -33.77 0.17 5.13
C ILE A 383 -32.32 0.66 4.99
N PRO A 384 -31.51 0.76 6.07
CA PRO A 384 -30.11 1.15 5.94
C PRO A 384 -29.28 0.19 5.09
N TYR A 385 -29.56 -1.11 5.17
CA TYR A 385 -28.90 -2.09 4.30
C TYR A 385 -29.12 -1.77 2.82
N LEU A 386 -30.38 -1.59 2.40
CA LEU A 386 -30.73 -1.37 0.99
C LEU A 386 -30.34 0.03 0.48
N PHE A 387 -30.47 1.06 1.33
CA PHE A 387 -30.31 2.46 0.89
C PHE A 387 -28.95 3.09 1.24
N LEU A 388 -28.19 2.53 2.18
CA LEU A 388 -26.89 3.06 2.60
C LEU A 388 -25.75 2.06 2.35
N LEU A 389 -25.86 0.83 2.87
CA LEU A 389 -24.75 -0.14 2.80
C LEU A 389 -24.56 -0.74 1.41
N GLN A 390 -25.64 -1.17 0.73
CA GLN A 390 -25.51 -1.71 -0.63
C GLN A 390 -24.93 -0.66 -1.60
N PRO A 391 -25.42 0.60 -1.65
CA PRO A 391 -24.80 1.63 -2.50
C PRO A 391 -23.35 1.96 -2.11
N LEU A 392 -22.99 1.87 -0.84
CA LEU A 392 -21.61 2.03 -0.39
C LEU A 392 -20.72 0.90 -0.93
N ALA A 393 -21.16 -0.35 -0.83
CA ALA A 393 -20.43 -1.51 -1.36
C ALA A 393 -20.25 -1.41 -2.88
N GLU A 394 -21.30 -1.04 -3.62
CA GLU A 394 -21.23 -0.78 -5.06
C GLU A 394 -20.23 0.35 -5.38
N SER A 395 -20.21 1.43 -4.58
CA SER A 395 -19.26 2.52 -4.74
C SER A 395 -17.82 2.08 -4.44
N MET A 396 -17.60 1.23 -3.43
CA MET A 396 -16.28 0.66 -3.11
C MET A 396 -15.75 -0.20 -4.26
N ILE A 397 -16.60 -1.04 -4.86
CA ILE A 397 -16.25 -1.83 -6.05
C ILE A 397 -15.92 -0.90 -7.21
N ALA A 398 -16.73 0.14 -7.46
CA ALA A 398 -16.47 1.11 -8.52
C ALA A 398 -15.13 1.84 -8.34
N VAL A 399 -14.78 2.23 -7.11
CA VAL A 399 -13.46 2.81 -6.78
C VAL A 399 -12.35 1.81 -7.10
N LYS A 400 -12.49 0.55 -6.67
CA LYS A 400 -11.49 -0.50 -6.96
C LYS A 400 -11.33 -0.72 -8.46
N ILE A 401 -12.42 -0.71 -9.24
CA ILE A 401 -12.37 -0.83 -10.70
C ILE A 401 -11.66 0.37 -11.34
N GLU A 402 -11.91 1.60 -10.88
CA GLU A 402 -11.20 2.78 -11.41
C GLU A 402 -9.70 2.78 -11.05
N LEU A 403 -9.32 2.24 -9.89
CA LEU A 403 -7.92 2.13 -9.47
C LEU A 403 -7.20 0.96 -10.16
N CYS A 404 -7.81 -0.22 -10.16
CA CYS A 404 -7.17 -1.50 -10.44
C CYS A 404 -7.79 -2.28 -11.61
N GLY A 405 -8.90 -1.82 -12.17
CA GLY A 405 -9.50 -2.46 -13.33
C GLY A 405 -8.63 -2.32 -14.59
N GLY A 406 -8.79 -3.26 -15.52
CA GLY A 406 -8.17 -3.22 -16.84
C GLY A 406 -6.65 -3.46 -16.83
N ASN A 407 -5.97 -2.96 -17.86
CA ASN A 407 -4.53 -3.14 -17.99
C ASN A 407 -3.77 -2.26 -16.98
N GLN A 408 -2.93 -2.87 -16.16
CA GLN A 408 -2.07 -2.17 -15.20
C GLN A 408 -0.61 -2.10 -15.68
N THR A 409 -0.24 -2.91 -16.67
CA THR A 409 1.14 -3.20 -17.05
C THR A 409 1.67 -2.30 -18.16
N PHE A 410 1.47 -0.99 -18.01
CA PHE A 410 2.07 -0.02 -18.91
C PHE A 410 2.32 1.32 -18.23
N VAL A 411 3.24 2.09 -18.78
CA VAL A 411 3.44 3.51 -18.47
C VAL A 411 3.48 4.33 -19.76
N ILE A 412 3.24 5.63 -19.63
CA ILE A 412 3.29 6.61 -20.71
C ILE A 412 4.20 7.75 -20.28
N GLY A 413 5.12 8.14 -21.16
CA GLY A 413 5.93 9.35 -21.02
C GLY A 413 5.72 10.29 -22.20
N ARG A 414 5.79 11.60 -21.94
CA ARG A 414 5.75 12.62 -23.00
C ARG A 414 7.16 13.14 -23.23
N ASN A 415 7.66 12.97 -24.44
CA ASN A 415 8.89 13.62 -24.86
C ASN A 415 8.61 15.12 -25.09
N SER A 416 9.26 15.98 -24.31
CA SER A 416 9.04 17.44 -24.36
C SER A 416 9.55 18.08 -25.65
N GLU A 417 10.54 17.49 -26.30
CA GLU A 417 11.12 18.03 -27.53
C GLU A 417 10.30 17.62 -28.75
N THR A 418 9.97 16.33 -28.86
CA THR A 418 9.21 15.81 -30.01
C THR A 418 7.70 15.95 -29.87
N GLN A 419 7.22 16.30 -28.67
CA GLN A 419 5.80 16.39 -28.32
C GLN A 419 5.04 15.07 -28.49
N GLN A 420 5.74 13.95 -28.55
CA GLN A 420 5.14 12.61 -28.69
C GLN A 420 4.92 11.96 -27.32
N ASN A 421 3.85 11.17 -27.22
CA ASN A 421 3.62 10.27 -26.09
C ASN A 421 4.15 8.89 -26.48
N ILE A 422 4.98 8.31 -25.62
CA ILE A 422 5.61 7.00 -25.82
C ILE A 422 5.13 6.10 -24.69
N GLY A 423 4.61 4.92 -25.04
CA GLY A 423 4.19 3.90 -24.09
C GLY A 423 5.26 2.84 -23.90
N LEU A 424 5.41 2.33 -22.68
CA LEU A 424 6.24 1.18 -22.34
C LEU A 424 5.36 0.14 -21.64
N VAL A 425 5.43 -1.12 -22.09
CA VAL A 425 4.81 -2.26 -21.39
C VAL A 425 5.68 -2.61 -20.18
N THR A 426 5.07 -2.72 -19.00
CA THR A 426 5.76 -2.98 -17.73
C THR A 426 5.53 -4.42 -17.26
N LYS A 427 6.27 -4.86 -16.23
CA LYS A 427 6.02 -6.16 -15.58
C LYS A 427 4.71 -6.15 -14.78
N SER A 428 4.09 -7.33 -14.62
CA SER A 428 2.78 -7.53 -13.96
C SER A 428 2.84 -7.82 -12.46
N GLY A 429 3.93 -8.39 -11.96
CA GLY A 429 4.02 -8.85 -10.57
C GLY A 429 5.43 -8.72 -10.00
N PHE A 430 5.52 -8.87 -8.68
CA PHE A 430 6.79 -9.07 -8.00
C PHE A 430 7.19 -10.54 -8.14
N ASP A 431 8.27 -10.81 -8.87
CA ASP A 431 8.93 -12.10 -8.79
C ASP A 431 10.28 -11.86 -8.11
N ALA A 432 10.46 -12.47 -6.94
CA ALA A 432 11.67 -12.31 -6.15
C ALA A 432 12.91 -12.87 -6.87
N SER A 433 12.72 -13.72 -7.89
CA SER A 433 13.79 -14.21 -8.74
C SER A 433 14.25 -13.19 -9.81
N ASP A 434 13.53 -12.08 -9.93
CA ASP A 434 13.58 -11.18 -11.09
C ASP A 434 14.06 -9.78 -10.70
N LEU A 435 14.96 -9.72 -9.70
CA LEU A 435 15.60 -8.50 -9.22
C LEU A 435 16.40 -7.83 -10.34
N THR A 436 16.31 -6.50 -10.44
CA THR A 436 17.26 -5.75 -11.26
C THR A 436 18.68 -5.90 -10.71
N ILE A 437 19.69 -5.64 -11.55
CA ILE A 437 21.10 -5.66 -11.12
C ILE A 437 21.32 -4.73 -9.92
N THR A 438 20.63 -3.59 -9.88
CA THR A 438 20.71 -2.65 -8.75
C THR A 438 20.07 -3.23 -7.50
N GLU A 439 18.89 -3.83 -7.61
CA GLU A 439 18.22 -4.48 -6.48
C GLU A 439 19.02 -5.70 -5.98
N LEU A 440 19.58 -6.51 -6.87
CA LEU A 440 20.46 -7.63 -6.55
C LEU A 440 21.72 -7.15 -5.83
N ALA A 441 22.35 -6.08 -6.33
CA ALA A 441 23.51 -5.46 -5.70
C ALA A 441 23.19 -4.96 -4.28
N VAL A 442 22.02 -4.34 -4.08
CA VAL A 442 21.54 -3.93 -2.76
C VAL A 442 21.20 -5.14 -1.90
N ASP A 443 20.54 -6.15 -2.43
CA ASP A 443 20.11 -7.35 -1.69
C ASP A 443 21.30 -8.12 -1.12
N ILE A 444 22.34 -8.30 -1.94
CA ILE A 444 23.60 -8.93 -1.54
C ILE A 444 24.32 -8.08 -0.47
N HIS A 445 24.32 -6.75 -0.59
CA HIS A 445 25.16 -5.90 0.26
C HIS A 445 24.48 -5.37 1.53
N LYS A 446 23.14 -5.25 1.57
CA LYS A 446 22.41 -4.56 2.65
C LYS A 446 22.63 -5.13 4.05
N SER A 447 22.99 -6.41 4.16
CA SER A 447 23.24 -7.11 5.43
C SER A 447 24.73 -7.18 5.81
N THR A 448 25.63 -6.70 4.94
CA THR A 448 27.06 -6.79 5.17
C THR A 448 27.50 -5.80 6.27
N THR A 449 28.46 -6.21 7.11
CA THR A 449 28.88 -5.45 8.30
C THR A 449 29.95 -4.38 8.00
N GLY A 450 30.08 -3.97 6.73
CA GLY A 450 30.97 -2.89 6.26
C GLY A 450 32.43 -3.28 6.02
N SER A 451 32.86 -4.48 6.43
CA SER A 451 34.21 -5.01 6.12
C SER A 451 34.28 -5.85 4.84
N GLU A 452 33.14 -6.24 4.29
CA GLU A 452 33.07 -7.04 3.06
C GLU A 452 33.04 -6.13 1.84
N GLU A 453 33.88 -6.45 0.86
CA GLU A 453 33.90 -5.70 -0.40
C GLU A 453 32.62 -5.97 -1.22
N PRO A 454 32.03 -4.94 -1.85
CA PRO A 454 30.85 -5.14 -2.66
C PRO A 454 31.17 -5.91 -3.94
N TYR A 455 30.33 -6.89 -4.28
CA TYR A 455 30.55 -7.80 -5.41
C TYR A 455 30.05 -7.26 -6.75
N LEU A 456 29.04 -6.39 -6.76
CA LEU A 456 28.34 -5.96 -7.99
C LEU A 456 28.34 -4.45 -8.21
N PHE A 457 29.06 -3.66 -7.41
CA PHE A 457 29.12 -2.21 -7.59
C PHE A 457 30.38 -1.57 -6.98
N PHE A 458 30.56 -0.28 -7.27
CA PHE A 458 31.67 0.52 -6.77
C PHE A 458 31.14 1.65 -5.89
N PHE A 459 31.84 1.90 -4.77
CA PHE A 459 31.61 3.12 -4.00
C PHE A 459 32.39 4.27 -4.62
N ALA A 460 31.68 5.35 -4.92
CA ALA A 460 32.33 6.61 -5.25
C ALA A 460 32.99 7.20 -3.99
N PRO A 461 34.14 7.88 -4.11
CA PRO A 461 34.86 8.42 -2.97
C PRO A 461 34.12 9.61 -2.31
N ASN A 462 33.21 10.27 -3.03
CA ASN A 462 32.40 11.38 -2.55
C ASN A 462 31.20 11.62 -3.48
N ALA A 463 30.27 12.47 -3.07
CA ALA A 463 29.05 12.79 -3.82
C ALA A 463 29.33 13.33 -5.23
N ARG A 464 30.36 14.18 -5.40
CA ARG A 464 30.72 14.69 -6.74
C ARG A 464 31.22 13.56 -7.64
N GLY A 465 32.05 12.67 -7.10
CA GLY A 465 32.52 11.48 -7.82
C GLY A 465 31.36 10.56 -8.22
N PHE A 466 30.36 10.41 -7.34
CA PHE A 466 29.15 9.65 -7.64
C PHE A 466 28.38 10.25 -8.82
N ASP A 467 28.09 11.55 -8.79
CA ASP A 467 27.39 12.23 -9.89
C ASP A 467 28.19 12.18 -11.21
N GLN A 468 29.51 12.32 -11.13
CA GLN A 468 30.38 12.21 -12.29
C GLN A 468 30.35 10.81 -12.92
N GLN A 469 30.38 9.75 -12.10
CA GLN A 469 30.31 8.37 -12.58
C GLN A 469 28.93 8.02 -13.12
N LEU A 470 27.86 8.47 -12.46
CA LEU A 470 26.48 8.21 -12.88
C LEU A 470 26.15 8.81 -14.26
N ASN A 471 26.75 9.96 -14.57
CA ASN A 471 26.51 10.68 -15.83
C ASN A 471 27.61 10.47 -16.89
N ALA A 472 28.61 9.62 -16.63
CA ALA A 472 29.68 9.36 -17.59
C ALA A 472 29.18 8.52 -18.77
N ASP A 473 29.53 8.93 -20.00
CA ASP A 473 29.30 8.10 -21.18
C ASP A 473 30.41 7.04 -21.35
N MET A 474 30.13 5.98 -22.11
CA MET A 474 31.11 4.90 -22.27
C MET A 474 32.40 5.32 -22.99
N ALA A 475 32.34 6.31 -23.89
CA ALA A 475 33.53 6.82 -24.55
C ALA A 475 34.47 7.49 -23.53
N THR A 476 33.92 8.26 -22.59
CA THR A 476 34.67 8.90 -21.51
C THR A 476 35.18 7.85 -20.52
N THR A 477 34.35 6.90 -20.11
CA THR A 477 34.72 5.82 -19.18
C THR A 477 35.87 4.97 -19.73
N THR A 478 35.84 4.60 -21.01
CA THR A 478 36.92 3.81 -21.63
C THR A 478 38.25 4.54 -21.67
N THR A 479 38.28 5.88 -21.74
CA THR A 479 39.53 6.66 -21.69
C THR A 479 40.20 6.71 -20.32
N GLN A 480 39.49 6.33 -19.25
CA GLN A 480 40.07 6.28 -17.90
C GLN A 480 41.10 5.15 -17.75
N PHE A 481 41.02 4.14 -18.61
CA PHE A 481 41.97 3.03 -18.64
C PHE A 481 43.03 3.27 -19.71
N GLY A 482 44.29 3.43 -19.29
CA GLY A 482 45.42 3.65 -20.19
C GLY A 482 45.95 2.38 -20.86
N PHE A 483 45.33 1.23 -20.62
CA PHE A 483 45.78 -0.08 -21.07
C PHE A 483 44.60 -1.00 -21.36
N CYS A 484 44.85 -2.04 -22.17
CA CYS A 484 43.80 -2.99 -22.52
C CYS A 484 43.57 -3.96 -21.35
N ILE A 485 42.42 -3.84 -20.67
CA ILE A 485 42.15 -4.52 -19.39
C ILE A 485 42.39 -6.03 -19.50
N GLU A 486 41.83 -6.68 -20.51
CA GLU A 486 41.95 -8.13 -20.64
C GLU A 486 43.40 -8.60 -20.81
N THR A 487 44.17 -7.95 -21.69
CA THR A 487 45.54 -8.40 -22.01
C THR A 487 46.52 -8.08 -20.91
N GLU A 488 46.33 -6.95 -20.21
CA GLU A 488 47.26 -6.50 -19.17
C GLU A 488 46.90 -6.99 -17.76
N VAL A 489 45.63 -7.27 -17.46
CA VAL A 489 45.17 -7.64 -16.11
C VAL A 489 44.68 -9.08 -16.04
N LEU A 490 43.81 -9.51 -16.96
CA LEU A 490 43.14 -10.83 -16.86
C LEU A 490 43.94 -11.99 -17.46
N GLN A 491 44.92 -11.70 -18.32
CA GLN A 491 45.76 -12.72 -18.94
C GLN A 491 47.07 -12.93 -18.16
N PRO A 492 47.54 -14.18 -17.99
CA PRO A 492 48.79 -14.46 -17.25
C PRO A 492 50.05 -13.77 -17.78
N SER A 493 50.04 -13.33 -19.05
CA SER A 493 51.13 -12.58 -19.68
C SER A 493 51.09 -11.08 -19.42
N GLY A 494 50.02 -10.56 -18.84
CA GLY A 494 49.79 -9.15 -18.63
C GLY A 494 50.63 -8.56 -17.51
N GLN A 495 50.96 -7.27 -17.61
CA GLN A 495 51.80 -6.59 -16.61
C GLN A 495 51.18 -6.54 -15.20
N PHE A 496 49.85 -6.50 -15.12
CA PHE A 496 49.08 -6.35 -13.87
C PHE A 496 48.35 -7.62 -13.46
N TYR A 497 48.66 -8.77 -14.08
CA TYR A 497 48.12 -10.06 -13.66
C TYR A 497 48.61 -10.42 -12.24
N GLY A 498 47.69 -10.79 -11.35
CA GLY A 498 48.02 -11.03 -9.94
C GLY A 498 48.11 -9.77 -9.07
N ASP A 499 47.82 -8.57 -9.61
CA ASP A 499 47.90 -7.33 -8.82
C ASP A 499 46.74 -7.27 -7.79
N PRO A 500 47.05 -7.18 -6.49
CA PRO A 500 46.06 -7.31 -5.42
C PRO A 500 45.05 -6.15 -5.34
N LEU A 501 45.26 -5.05 -6.07
CA LEU A 501 44.33 -3.91 -6.13
C LEU A 501 43.59 -3.86 -7.47
N VAL A 502 44.30 -4.12 -8.57
CA VAL A 502 43.74 -3.98 -9.92
C VAL A 502 42.90 -5.19 -10.32
N GLU A 503 43.35 -6.41 -10.02
CA GLU A 503 42.66 -7.63 -10.44
C GLU A 503 41.27 -7.76 -9.79
N PRO A 504 41.09 -7.61 -8.45
CA PRO A 504 39.76 -7.68 -7.85
C PRO A 504 38.80 -6.59 -8.34
N MET A 505 39.32 -5.40 -8.66
CA MET A 505 38.54 -4.32 -9.26
C MET A 505 38.03 -4.73 -10.65
N VAL A 506 38.90 -5.32 -11.49
CA VAL A 506 38.57 -5.74 -12.84
C VAL A 506 37.62 -6.95 -12.85
N GLU A 507 37.84 -7.94 -11.98
CA GLU A 507 36.91 -9.06 -11.79
C GLU A 507 35.51 -8.57 -11.43
N ARG A 508 35.40 -7.53 -10.61
CA ARG A 508 34.11 -6.90 -10.28
C ARG A 508 33.43 -6.26 -11.49
N ILE A 509 34.20 -5.59 -12.36
CA ILE A 509 33.68 -5.05 -13.63
C ILE A 509 33.17 -6.20 -14.52
N LEU A 510 33.91 -7.31 -14.59
CA LEU A 510 33.51 -8.49 -15.37
C LEU A 510 32.22 -9.12 -14.84
N ARG A 511 32.11 -9.34 -13.53
CA ARG A 511 30.87 -9.85 -12.91
C ARG A 511 29.69 -8.91 -13.16
N LEU A 512 29.88 -7.60 -13.01
CA LEU A 512 28.85 -6.61 -13.31
C LEU A 512 28.45 -6.63 -14.80
N ALA A 513 29.41 -6.77 -15.72
CA ALA A 513 29.14 -6.88 -17.14
C ALA A 513 28.33 -8.14 -17.47
N ALA A 514 28.70 -9.28 -16.89
CA ALA A 514 27.98 -10.54 -17.06
C ALA A 514 26.56 -10.50 -16.47
N ALA A 515 26.43 -9.97 -15.25
CA ALA A 515 25.14 -9.74 -14.57
C ALA A 515 24.21 -8.89 -15.43
N SER A 516 24.76 -7.85 -16.06
CA SER A 516 23.98 -6.95 -16.93
C SER A 516 23.42 -7.60 -18.18
N LEU A 517 23.97 -8.75 -18.57
CA LEU A 517 23.57 -9.50 -19.76
C LEU A 517 22.76 -10.74 -19.41
N GLY A 518 22.35 -10.89 -18.13
CA GLY A 518 21.49 -11.96 -17.63
C GLY A 518 22.24 -13.23 -17.20
N GLN A 519 23.56 -13.18 -17.04
CA GLN A 519 24.32 -14.28 -16.43
C GLN A 519 24.30 -14.08 -14.91
N VAL A 520 23.82 -15.07 -14.16
CA VAL A 520 23.68 -15.00 -12.69
C VAL A 520 24.66 -15.90 -11.95
N ASP A 521 25.36 -16.79 -12.66
CA ASP A 521 26.43 -17.61 -12.10
C ASP A 521 27.76 -16.88 -12.30
N PHE A 522 28.32 -16.38 -11.20
CA PHE A 522 29.47 -15.47 -11.20
C PHE A 522 30.75 -16.12 -10.68
N ASP A 523 30.64 -17.32 -10.13
CA ASP A 523 31.78 -18.04 -9.57
C ASP A 523 32.68 -18.46 -10.74
N ASP A 524 33.94 -17.99 -10.71
CA ASP A 524 34.97 -18.27 -11.72
C ASP A 524 34.63 -17.84 -13.17
N ILE A 525 33.85 -16.78 -13.36
CA ILE A 525 33.53 -16.27 -14.71
C ILE A 525 34.72 -15.59 -15.39
N GLY A 526 35.13 -16.10 -16.55
CA GLY A 526 36.19 -15.53 -17.39
C GLY A 526 35.66 -14.89 -18.68
N CYS A 527 36.50 -14.11 -19.36
CA CYS A 527 36.14 -13.49 -20.65
C CYS A 527 35.76 -14.52 -21.71
N ALA A 528 36.37 -15.71 -21.71
CA ALA A 528 36.07 -16.78 -22.64
C ALA A 528 34.62 -17.30 -22.50
N ASP A 529 34.12 -17.39 -21.28
CA ASP A 529 32.78 -17.92 -20.98
C ASP A 529 31.68 -17.01 -21.52
N VAL A 530 31.94 -15.70 -21.59
CA VAL A 530 31.01 -14.68 -22.06
C VAL A 530 31.28 -14.19 -23.48
N LYS A 531 32.21 -14.82 -24.21
CA LYS A 531 32.59 -14.42 -25.59
C LYS A 531 31.39 -14.30 -26.53
N PHE A 532 30.43 -15.22 -26.42
CA PHE A 532 29.24 -15.25 -27.27
C PHE A 532 28.33 -14.02 -27.09
N LEU A 533 28.48 -13.28 -25.99
CA LEU A 533 27.72 -12.06 -25.71
C LEU A 533 28.38 -10.81 -26.32
N CYS A 534 29.64 -10.86 -26.75
CA CYS A 534 30.40 -9.70 -27.24
C CYS A 534 29.76 -8.97 -28.43
N SER A 535 28.95 -9.66 -29.23
CA SER A 535 28.25 -9.09 -30.39
C SER A 535 26.96 -8.37 -30.02
N ARG A 536 26.44 -8.58 -28.81
CA ARG A 536 25.18 -7.94 -28.39
C ARG A 536 25.36 -6.42 -28.28
N PRO A 537 24.40 -5.61 -28.72
CA PRO A 537 24.50 -4.15 -28.65
C PRO A 537 24.71 -3.60 -27.23
N ASP A 538 24.09 -4.23 -26.23
CA ASP A 538 24.15 -3.88 -24.81
C ASP A 538 25.44 -4.33 -24.09
N ALA A 539 26.28 -5.17 -24.71
CA ALA A 539 27.52 -5.70 -24.12
C ALA A 539 28.70 -4.70 -24.09
N ARG A 540 28.45 -3.41 -23.84
CA ARG A 540 29.47 -2.35 -23.84
C ARG A 540 30.48 -2.52 -22.71
N LEU A 541 29.99 -2.75 -21.50
CA LEU A 541 30.85 -2.97 -20.34
C LEU A 541 31.69 -4.24 -20.51
N LEU A 542 31.10 -5.27 -21.12
CA LEU A 542 31.80 -6.51 -21.46
C LEU A 542 32.94 -6.25 -22.46
N ARG A 543 32.71 -5.47 -23.51
CA ARG A 543 33.78 -5.11 -24.47
C ARG A 543 34.88 -4.24 -23.86
N MET A 544 34.57 -3.49 -22.80
CA MET A 544 35.57 -2.73 -22.05
C MET A 544 36.51 -3.63 -21.26
N VAL A 545 35.95 -4.59 -20.53
CA VAL A 545 36.73 -5.48 -19.66
C VAL A 545 37.37 -6.64 -20.45
N CYS A 546 36.65 -7.20 -21.43
CA CYS A 546 37.06 -8.31 -22.29
C CYS A 546 37.37 -7.84 -23.72
N GLY A 547 38.20 -6.79 -23.83
CA GLY A 547 38.52 -6.17 -25.11
C GLY A 547 39.18 -7.12 -26.12
N ALA A 548 40.02 -8.06 -25.69
CA ALA A 548 40.71 -8.96 -26.61
C ALA A 548 39.81 -10.10 -27.09
N THR A 549 39.12 -10.78 -26.17
CA THR A 549 38.15 -11.82 -26.46
C THR A 549 37.00 -11.30 -27.33
N CYS A 550 36.58 -10.06 -27.10
CA CYS A 550 35.59 -9.41 -27.94
C CYS A 550 36.17 -8.80 -29.24
N GLY A 551 37.46 -8.92 -29.53
CA GLY A 551 38.07 -8.49 -30.80
C GLY A 551 38.32 -6.98 -30.95
N CYS A 552 38.37 -6.21 -29.86
CA CYS A 552 38.77 -4.79 -29.90
C CYS A 552 40.25 -4.60 -30.29
N ASN A 553 41.11 -5.57 -29.98
CA ASN A 553 42.55 -5.53 -30.30
C ASN A 553 42.92 -6.25 -31.61
N ASP A 554 41.95 -6.82 -32.32
CA ASP A 554 42.16 -7.52 -33.59
C ASP A 554 41.60 -6.64 -34.72
N PRO A 555 42.43 -6.17 -35.67
CA PRO A 555 41.96 -5.33 -36.78
C PRO A 555 41.06 -6.05 -37.79
N PHE A 556 40.98 -7.38 -37.75
CA PHE A 556 40.21 -8.20 -38.70
C PHE A 556 38.91 -8.77 -38.15
N ALA A 557 38.68 -8.70 -36.83
CA ALA A 557 37.39 -9.01 -36.21
C ALA A 557 36.21 -8.20 -36.82
N SER A 558 34.98 -8.65 -36.59
CA SER A 558 33.79 -7.90 -37.01
C SER A 558 33.84 -6.45 -36.52
N ALA A 559 33.65 -5.49 -37.42
CA ALA A 559 33.81 -4.06 -37.13
C ALA A 559 32.73 -3.48 -36.21
N TRP A 560 31.60 -4.18 -36.03
CA TRP A 560 30.51 -3.73 -35.18
C TRP A 560 30.94 -3.61 -33.72
N HIS A 561 30.57 -2.48 -33.12
CA HIS A 561 30.83 -2.18 -31.71
C HIS A 561 32.31 -2.07 -31.34
N LYS A 562 33.23 -2.02 -32.32
CA LYS A 562 34.69 -1.90 -32.10
C LYS A 562 35.16 -0.45 -32.03
N VAL A 563 34.50 0.34 -31.18
CA VAL A 563 34.74 1.78 -31.02
C VAL A 563 34.62 2.17 -29.54
N PRO A 564 35.20 3.31 -29.10
CA PRO A 564 35.16 3.71 -27.68
C PRO A 564 33.77 3.89 -27.11
N SER A 565 32.83 4.47 -27.88
CA SER A 565 31.43 4.65 -27.45
C SER A 565 30.69 3.33 -27.21
N GLN A 566 31.19 2.23 -27.76
CA GLN A 566 30.63 0.90 -27.62
C GLN A 566 31.42 0.00 -26.67
N GLY A 567 32.41 0.56 -25.96
CA GLY A 567 33.13 -0.12 -24.88
C GLY A 567 34.58 -0.46 -25.19
N CYS A 568 35.07 -0.38 -26.43
CA CYS A 568 36.47 -0.73 -26.69
C CYS A 568 37.44 0.35 -26.17
N ILE A 569 38.36 -0.04 -25.29
CA ILE A 569 39.37 0.88 -24.72
C ILE A 569 40.34 1.36 -25.82
N PRO A 570 40.69 2.65 -25.87
CA PRO A 570 41.60 3.20 -26.88
C PRO A 570 42.93 2.45 -27.02
N SER A 571 43.52 1.97 -25.94
CA SER A 571 44.76 1.17 -25.99
C SER A 571 44.56 -0.20 -26.64
N CYS A 572 43.41 -0.87 -26.46
CA CYS A 572 43.10 -2.08 -27.21
C CYS A 572 43.00 -1.78 -28.71
N LEU A 573 42.33 -0.68 -29.08
CA LEU A 573 42.19 -0.25 -30.47
C LEU A 573 43.55 0.16 -31.07
N GLN A 574 44.47 0.68 -30.25
CA GLN A 574 45.84 0.97 -30.67
C GLN A 574 46.57 -0.31 -31.05
N TYR A 575 46.45 -1.40 -30.27
CA TYR A 575 47.03 -2.70 -30.64
C TYR A 575 46.48 -3.22 -31.98
N ALA A 576 45.20 -3.00 -32.27
CA ALA A 576 44.63 -3.33 -33.58
C ALA A 576 45.25 -2.47 -34.69
N THR A 577 45.41 -1.17 -34.43
CA THR A 577 46.00 -0.21 -35.37
C THR A 577 47.46 -0.53 -35.67
N ASP A 578 48.23 -0.94 -34.67
CA ASP A 578 49.64 -1.32 -34.82
C ASP A 578 49.78 -2.62 -35.63
N GLN A 579 48.91 -3.60 -35.40
CA GLN A 579 48.85 -4.82 -36.21
C GLN A 579 48.46 -4.52 -37.65
N LEU A 580 47.51 -3.62 -37.86
CA LEU A 580 47.08 -3.17 -39.18
C LEU A 580 48.16 -2.37 -39.91
N ALA A 581 48.98 -1.60 -39.18
CA ALA A 581 50.16 -0.94 -39.72
C ALA A 581 51.24 -1.93 -40.21
N ALA A 582 51.26 -3.14 -39.66
CA ALA A 582 52.15 -4.21 -40.07
C ALA A 582 51.56 -5.10 -41.18
N SER A 583 50.27 -4.98 -41.50
CA SER A 583 49.62 -5.79 -42.53
C SER A 583 49.90 -5.29 -43.94
N THR A 584 49.70 -6.15 -44.95
CA THR A 584 49.78 -5.74 -46.35
C THR A 584 48.59 -4.82 -46.71
N CYS A 585 48.82 -3.86 -47.61
CA CYS A 585 47.76 -3.00 -48.13
C CYS A 585 46.98 -3.71 -49.26
N GLU A 586 46.45 -4.89 -48.95
CA GLU A 586 45.66 -5.71 -49.87
C GLU A 586 44.31 -6.02 -49.22
N ASP A 587 43.26 -6.12 -50.05
CA ASP A 587 41.94 -6.54 -49.59
C ASP A 587 42.02 -7.96 -49.01
N GLN A 588 41.56 -8.15 -47.78
CA GLN A 588 41.52 -9.47 -47.16
C GLN A 588 40.51 -10.37 -47.88
N LEU A 589 40.81 -11.67 -47.94
CA LEU A 589 39.86 -12.66 -48.42
C LEU A 589 38.63 -12.67 -47.51
N VAL A 590 37.45 -12.94 -48.09
CA VAL A 590 36.21 -13.09 -47.33
C VAL A 590 36.41 -14.17 -46.26
N GLN A 591 36.35 -13.76 -45.00
CA GLN A 591 36.51 -14.58 -43.81
C GLN A 591 35.22 -14.62 -42.99
N GLU A 592 35.16 -15.51 -42.00
CA GLU A 592 34.03 -15.66 -41.07
C GLU A 592 33.64 -14.32 -40.41
N GLU A 593 34.61 -13.48 -40.04
CA GLU A 593 34.38 -12.18 -39.41
C GLU A 593 33.72 -11.15 -40.37
N TRP A 594 33.98 -11.25 -41.67
CA TRP A 594 33.30 -10.43 -42.69
C TRP A 594 31.83 -10.84 -42.81
N GLU A 595 31.55 -12.14 -42.87
CA GLU A 595 30.18 -12.64 -42.90
C GLU A 595 29.43 -12.26 -41.63
N LEU A 596 30.06 -12.44 -40.46
CA LEU A 596 29.51 -12.07 -39.16
C LEU A 596 29.17 -10.58 -39.09
N PHE A 597 30.01 -9.70 -39.62
CA PHE A 597 29.69 -8.27 -39.72
C PHE A 597 28.38 -8.05 -40.47
N TRP A 598 28.22 -8.65 -41.65
CA TRP A 598 27.02 -8.45 -42.46
C TRP A 598 25.78 -9.20 -41.93
N ASP A 599 25.96 -10.29 -41.18
CA ASP A 599 24.89 -10.97 -40.44
C ASP A 599 24.31 -10.10 -39.32
N LEU A 600 25.18 -9.41 -38.58
CA LEU A 600 24.77 -8.56 -37.46
C LEU A 600 24.20 -7.20 -37.88
N TYR A 601 24.26 -6.84 -39.17
CA TYR A 601 23.91 -5.50 -39.64
C TYR A 601 22.48 -5.07 -39.28
N PRO A 602 21.40 -5.86 -39.52
CA PRO A 602 20.06 -5.43 -39.14
C PRO A 602 19.88 -5.24 -37.63
N ASP A 603 20.48 -6.12 -36.83
CA ASP A 603 20.38 -6.07 -35.36
C ASP A 603 21.16 -4.89 -34.79
N ALA A 604 22.37 -4.63 -35.29
CA ALA A 604 23.21 -3.51 -34.88
C ALA A 604 22.53 -2.17 -35.17
N ILE A 605 21.92 -2.01 -36.35
CA ILE A 605 21.16 -0.82 -36.71
C ILE A 605 19.89 -0.70 -35.88
N SER A 606 19.16 -1.80 -35.66
CA SER A 606 17.94 -1.79 -34.85
C SER A 606 18.21 -1.29 -33.44
N ALA A 607 19.27 -1.81 -32.82
CA ALA A 607 19.66 -1.41 -31.48
C ALA A 607 20.22 0.02 -31.43
N PHE A 608 21.01 0.44 -32.42
CA PHE A 608 21.56 1.79 -32.46
C PHE A 608 20.47 2.87 -32.54
N PHE A 609 19.42 2.64 -33.34
CA PHE A 609 18.28 3.57 -33.48
C PHE A 609 17.13 3.25 -32.52
N ASN A 610 17.30 2.27 -31.63
CA ASN A 610 16.26 1.79 -30.71
C ASN A 610 14.91 1.54 -31.40
N THR A 611 14.95 0.99 -32.62
CA THR A 611 13.80 0.74 -33.48
C THR A 611 14.03 -0.56 -34.23
N ASP A 612 13.11 -1.52 -34.12
CA ASP A 612 13.21 -2.78 -34.86
C ASP A 612 13.09 -2.52 -36.37
N VAL A 613 14.22 -2.52 -37.08
CA VAL A 613 14.21 -2.22 -38.51
C VAL A 613 13.64 -3.35 -39.34
N SER A 614 13.47 -4.56 -38.79
CA SER A 614 12.88 -5.70 -39.51
C SER A 614 11.44 -5.45 -39.94
N GLN A 615 10.75 -4.56 -39.23
CA GLN A 615 9.37 -4.15 -39.52
C GLN A 615 9.28 -2.97 -40.49
N SER A 616 10.42 -2.39 -40.88
CA SER A 616 10.49 -1.21 -41.74
C SER A 616 10.54 -1.59 -43.23
N SER A 617 10.15 -0.65 -44.10
CA SER A 617 10.26 -0.85 -45.56
C SER A 617 11.70 -0.89 -46.07
N ILE A 618 12.69 -0.47 -45.28
CA ILE A 618 14.11 -0.53 -45.67
C ILE A 618 14.74 -1.91 -45.43
N TYR A 619 14.11 -2.77 -44.61
CA TYR A 619 14.66 -4.08 -44.27
C TYR A 619 15.07 -4.95 -45.47
N PRO A 620 14.25 -5.08 -46.54
CA PRO A 620 14.66 -5.87 -47.71
C PRO A 620 15.91 -5.30 -48.38
N ALA A 621 16.12 -3.98 -48.35
CA ALA A 621 17.32 -3.35 -48.88
C ALA A 621 18.54 -3.61 -47.99
N LEU A 622 18.38 -3.63 -46.65
CA LEU A 622 19.44 -4.00 -45.71
C LEU A 622 19.90 -5.44 -45.94
N VAL A 623 18.95 -6.38 -46.04
CA VAL A 623 19.24 -7.81 -46.30
C VAL A 623 19.88 -7.99 -47.67
N ASN A 624 19.38 -7.31 -48.71
CA ASN A 624 19.98 -7.37 -50.04
C ASN A 624 21.41 -6.82 -50.05
N LEU A 625 21.66 -5.68 -49.38
CA LEU A 625 23.00 -5.12 -49.23
C LEU A 625 23.94 -6.12 -48.54
N SER A 626 23.50 -6.71 -47.42
CA SER A 626 24.26 -7.73 -46.69
C SER A 626 24.62 -8.91 -47.60
N ASN A 627 23.66 -9.46 -48.35
CA ASN A 627 23.90 -10.56 -49.29
C ASN A 627 24.88 -10.19 -50.42
N VAL A 628 24.78 -8.97 -50.97
CA VAL A 628 25.72 -8.47 -51.98
C VAL A 628 27.12 -8.34 -51.38
N MET A 629 27.25 -7.77 -50.19
CA MET A 629 28.54 -7.60 -49.53
C MET A 629 29.20 -8.93 -49.16
N LYS A 630 28.41 -9.93 -48.73
CA LYS A 630 28.92 -11.28 -48.48
C LYS A 630 29.37 -11.98 -49.76
N SER A 631 28.59 -11.89 -50.84
CA SER A 631 28.90 -12.58 -52.10
C SER A 631 30.06 -11.96 -52.88
N MET A 632 30.20 -10.63 -52.85
CA MET A 632 31.24 -9.90 -53.59
C MET A 632 32.47 -9.56 -52.74
N GLY A 633 32.40 -9.70 -51.42
CA GLY A 633 33.46 -9.31 -50.49
C GLY A 633 33.82 -7.83 -50.59
N CYS A 634 35.11 -7.52 -50.37
CA CYS A 634 35.63 -6.15 -50.45
C CYS A 634 35.33 -5.43 -51.78
N SER A 635 35.23 -6.17 -52.89
CA SER A 635 34.99 -5.57 -54.22
C SER A 635 33.66 -4.82 -54.33
N ALA A 636 32.67 -5.15 -53.50
CA ALA A 636 31.39 -4.43 -53.44
C ALA A 636 31.57 -2.95 -53.04
N LEU A 637 32.57 -2.64 -52.19
CA LEU A 637 32.85 -1.27 -51.73
C LEU A 637 33.37 -0.35 -52.84
N ARG A 638 33.81 -0.90 -53.98
CA ARG A 638 34.17 -0.11 -55.17
C ARG A 638 32.95 0.41 -55.92
N ASN A 639 31.78 -0.20 -55.72
CA ASN A 639 30.55 0.21 -56.38
C ASN A 639 29.93 1.41 -55.62
N PRO A 640 29.79 2.59 -56.24
CA PRO A 640 29.24 3.77 -55.59
C PRO A 640 27.85 3.57 -54.98
N SER A 641 27.05 2.64 -55.52
CA SER A 641 25.71 2.32 -55.00
C SER A 641 25.72 1.64 -53.62
N PHE A 642 26.87 1.11 -53.18
CA PHE A 642 27.02 0.34 -51.94
C PHE A 642 28.06 0.93 -50.98
N GLN A 643 28.60 2.12 -51.27
CA GLN A 643 29.65 2.76 -50.46
C GLN A 643 29.13 3.33 -49.14
N ASP A 644 27.86 3.72 -49.09
CA ASP A 644 27.24 4.34 -47.94
C ASP A 644 26.33 3.35 -47.21
N GLU A 645 26.31 3.43 -45.88
CA GLU A 645 25.32 2.76 -45.04
C GLU A 645 23.92 3.36 -45.30
N LEU A 646 22.90 2.51 -45.33
CA LEU A 646 21.59 2.88 -45.87
C LEU A 646 20.82 3.88 -44.98
N VAL A 647 21.03 3.85 -43.67
CA VAL A 647 20.29 4.67 -42.69
C VAL A 647 21.04 5.95 -42.32
N SER A 648 22.26 5.83 -41.82
CA SER A 648 23.14 6.92 -41.37
C SER A 648 23.85 7.65 -42.51
N ARG A 649 23.89 7.07 -43.71
CA ARG A 649 24.61 7.60 -44.88
C ARG A 649 26.12 7.75 -44.67
N THR A 650 26.69 7.04 -43.69
CA THR A 650 28.13 7.03 -43.46
C THR A 650 28.81 6.05 -44.40
N ARG A 651 29.97 6.41 -44.92
CA ARG A 651 30.75 5.51 -45.77
C ARG A 651 31.33 4.37 -44.96
N TRP A 652 31.13 3.14 -45.44
CA TRP A 652 31.65 1.94 -44.79
C TRP A 652 33.17 1.98 -44.60
N CYS A 653 33.89 2.49 -45.60
CA CYS A 653 35.34 2.63 -45.57
C CYS A 653 35.86 3.61 -44.52
N GLU A 654 35.06 4.62 -44.15
CA GLU A 654 35.42 5.65 -43.16
C GLU A 654 35.00 5.23 -41.73
N GLY A 655 34.08 4.28 -41.63
CA GLY A 655 33.50 3.86 -40.35
C GLY A 655 32.49 4.86 -39.82
N TYR A 656 31.93 4.54 -38.65
CA TYR A 656 31.06 5.44 -37.91
C TYR A 656 31.39 5.36 -36.43
N LEU A 657 32.17 6.33 -35.94
CA LEU A 657 32.72 6.34 -34.59
C LEU A 657 31.72 6.01 -33.46
N PRO A 658 30.43 6.39 -33.54
CA PRO A 658 29.45 5.99 -32.54
C PRO A 658 29.13 4.48 -32.50
N LEU A 659 29.37 3.72 -33.56
CA LEU A 659 28.86 2.35 -33.73
C LEU A 659 29.87 1.32 -34.26
N PHE A 660 30.63 1.61 -35.31
CA PHE A 660 31.53 0.64 -35.95
C PHE A 660 32.81 1.28 -36.50
N ARG A 661 33.89 0.49 -36.55
CA ARG A 661 35.20 0.95 -37.05
C ARG A 661 35.28 0.98 -38.58
N PRO A 662 36.25 1.69 -39.18
CA PRO A 662 36.40 1.73 -40.64
C PRO A 662 36.61 0.34 -41.27
N LEU A 663 35.89 0.02 -42.34
CA LEU A 663 36.13 -1.22 -43.10
C LEU A 663 37.40 -1.15 -43.96
N ALA A 664 38.05 0.01 -44.07
CA ALA A 664 39.32 0.15 -44.77
C ALA A 664 40.46 -0.67 -44.13
N GLY A 665 40.33 -1.10 -42.87
CA GLY A 665 41.27 -2.07 -42.29
C GLY A 665 41.16 -3.47 -42.90
N HIS A 666 39.95 -3.88 -43.30
CA HIS A 666 39.71 -5.18 -43.93
C HIS A 666 39.85 -5.11 -45.47
N CYS A 667 39.45 -3.98 -46.05
CA CYS A 667 39.38 -3.76 -47.49
C CYS A 667 40.14 -2.50 -47.96
N PRO A 668 41.44 -2.35 -47.66
CA PRO A 668 42.18 -1.11 -47.93
C PRO A 668 42.23 -0.76 -49.43
N ALA A 669 42.36 -1.74 -50.33
CA ALA A 669 42.45 -1.47 -51.76
C ALA A 669 41.09 -1.06 -52.33
N SER A 670 40.02 -1.75 -51.95
CA SER A 670 38.66 -1.39 -52.37
C SER A 670 38.15 -0.08 -51.77
N CYS A 671 38.68 0.33 -50.62
CA CYS A 671 38.45 1.63 -50.02
C CYS A 671 39.34 2.76 -50.56
N GLY A 672 40.19 2.47 -51.55
CA GLY A 672 41.02 3.48 -52.21
C GLY A 672 42.23 3.94 -51.41
N CYS A 673 42.71 3.14 -50.45
CA CYS A 673 43.90 3.47 -49.66
C CYS A 673 45.20 3.29 -50.45
N VAL A 674 45.21 2.40 -51.45
CA VAL A 674 46.40 2.12 -52.28
C VAL A 674 46.71 3.32 -53.17
N GLY A 675 47.87 3.95 -52.95
CA GLY A 675 48.35 5.07 -53.76
C GLY A 675 47.69 6.42 -53.46
N ALA A 676 46.87 6.52 -52.40
CA ALA A 676 46.29 7.78 -51.97
C ALA A 676 47.36 8.72 -51.36
N SER A 677 47.38 9.98 -51.79
CA SER A 677 48.27 11.02 -51.27
C SER A 677 47.51 12.35 -51.18
N PRO A 678 47.27 12.90 -49.97
CA PRO A 678 47.62 12.33 -48.66
C PRO A 678 46.80 11.07 -48.34
N LEU A 679 47.39 10.15 -47.57
CA LEU A 679 46.70 8.96 -47.10
C LEU A 679 45.54 9.36 -46.17
N PRO A 680 44.28 8.94 -46.43
CA PRO A 680 43.16 9.23 -45.54
C PRO A 680 43.38 8.66 -44.14
N VAL A 681 42.86 9.33 -43.11
CA VAL A 681 43.07 8.96 -41.69
C VAL A 681 42.51 7.57 -41.36
N TYR A 682 41.48 7.12 -42.08
CA TYR A 682 40.88 5.80 -41.90
C TYR A 682 41.65 4.66 -42.59
N CYS A 683 42.66 4.97 -43.41
CA CYS A 683 43.44 3.97 -44.13
C CYS A 683 44.61 3.44 -43.28
N PRO A 684 44.95 2.15 -43.39
CA PRO A 684 46.16 1.59 -42.80
C PRO A 684 47.40 2.36 -43.21
N SER A 685 48.29 2.66 -42.26
CA SER A 685 49.55 3.36 -42.55
C SER A 685 50.47 2.55 -43.47
N SER A 686 50.34 1.21 -43.51
CA SER A 686 51.03 0.33 -44.45
C SER A 686 50.74 0.67 -45.92
N CYS A 687 49.61 1.31 -46.22
CA CYS A 687 49.24 1.74 -47.56
C CYS A 687 50.03 2.94 -48.07
N ALA A 688 50.60 3.77 -47.19
CA ALA A 688 51.40 4.93 -47.60
C ALA A 688 52.71 4.53 -48.31
N ALA A 689 53.26 3.35 -47.99
CA ALA A 689 54.55 2.88 -48.51
C ALA A 689 54.48 2.28 -49.93
N VAL A 690 53.28 2.09 -50.49
CA VAL A 690 53.07 1.40 -51.78
C VAL A 690 53.28 2.33 -53.00
N THR A 691 53.76 3.57 -52.80
CA THR A 691 54.04 4.49 -53.91
C THR A 691 55.25 4.02 -54.74
N SER A 692 54.94 3.38 -55.88
CA SER A 692 55.81 3.12 -57.04
C SER A 692 57.07 2.28 -56.79
N ALA A 693 56.91 0.96 -56.84
CA ALA A 693 57.92 0.03 -57.35
C ALA A 693 57.57 -0.37 -58.79
#